data_AF-A0A031IBN7-F1
#
_entry.id   AF-A0A031IBN7-F1
#
_cell.length_a   1.000
_cell.length_b   1.000
_cell.length_c   1.000
_cell.angle_alpha   90.00
_cell.angle_beta   90.00
_cell.angle_gamma   90.00
#
_symmetry.space_group_name_H-M   'P 1'
#
loop_
_entity.id
_entity.type
_entity.pdbx_description
1 polymer ?
#
loop_
_entity_poly.entity_id
_entity_poly.type
_entity_poly.pdbx_seq_one_letter_code
_entity_poly.pdbx_strand_id
1 'polypeptide(L)'
;MSQSQHEKRVDERLLCLVDLAAEKKHNINFRSILKMMESGVTLEDINRRKTPDDIWPNFVTRRKVKSFLYNMTPQEMDSLQGMTSLYHLVLIDGGVTEHVVKSILIPARIRFVDLDGMTFEEFTERVGGASKLSVYKRVMFAREAYIRRHKGLLVDQPDESSDENHAKAMDGKDDEGSVTTPVKHIDGRLLCLADFAVEKGHNVSFRLLARMMESGVTLEAINRRKVQKEIWPNQTIRKSIKALLADLNPQEIASLDDMTSLYHLVLAEGGMSEYIVKNILIPSRIRFKDLGGMSYETFKRLTGGVERSSVYKRVMCAYESYVGHERRVGDSKVVKSSGRNIPPDCPGDNHGEKREIPLMGHGGKTGDRIDLKTIVRRLISVYDQMEEEDSYRSWYDAAGMTAKEVMRGLRRLEKLKYISISNFDVIKRFRSLDEFMGTMEEGQGKLFLKKRLRGMSAAEIAKEQGKSRQRISQVLDEVLAEIPITHIKETRRTIDIFREYAVDQEFFTEVLLEKKETFHLLKLKCKKERIWDGVKKSKSDCLNQLLPDQRIRYLQAESLFEDENGDVVKMTKRNLMKKYFFMHGRDADSTKNHHVRYSEFLDEELHGKKSVIEEYRISLHNFESTIAESSYCIHSYDQKVRYFEVDRIVEEKANLEKLFMLPEGIYSTSFVYETNESYFRSLDIKDHHELHNVLKRMLDLDFIKIRRIPEFAIGVADKIEWFTRLIKKLSPITLDAFINHLEQNFGLHGPSTRTRVLTDLPEYVTPERKLIHASAKPATIHKNFLKRILVDDIYIAQDLIDGFPVLKSSGNIYLNKKMLKSVGYVLSGGFIVREEIGSGECYYRNLLMGNQYFVLDESPLLKTRSFRKTISELQSGLDLLQIGRNHYMNISVLEKIGIAKSDLIDFQKIVSRSFSDERYFTVKNIHERVPHKILELGFDDIFYERLCRAHEGIRYIPSATGDIFYRGEHVRNLTDFVRDCIIDGMSVDELLSFVTQEFGISLDPNKTIEKIRMTGAHYVPETRRIHFDKRDFFEQLYAGVEIK
;
A
#
# COMPACT_ATOMS: atom_id res chain seq x y z
N MET A 1 -59.90 -58.74 0.12
CA MET A 1 -58.94 -59.75 0.63
C MET A 1 -58.31 -59.22 1.90
N SER A 2 -57.80 -60.09 2.78
CA SER A 2 -57.21 -59.70 4.06
C SER A 2 -55.99 -58.78 3.88
N GLN A 3 -55.96 -57.67 4.60
CA GLN A 3 -54.72 -56.99 4.99
C GLN A 3 -54.54 -57.18 6.49
N SER A 4 -53.54 -57.98 6.87
CA SER A 4 -53.17 -58.19 8.27
C SER A 4 -52.61 -56.90 8.88
N GLN A 5 -53.11 -56.50 10.05
CA GLN A 5 -52.49 -55.47 10.85
C GLN A 5 -51.11 -55.95 11.32
N HIS A 6 -50.05 -55.49 10.65
CA HIS A 6 -48.72 -55.47 11.27
C HIS A 6 -48.64 -54.28 12.21
N GLU A 7 -48.93 -54.50 13.49
CA GLU A 7 -48.43 -53.63 14.54
C GLU A 7 -46.90 -53.55 14.42
N LYS A 8 -46.37 -52.38 14.09
CA LYS A 8 -44.93 -52.12 14.19
C LYS A 8 -44.54 -52.18 15.67
N ARG A 9 -43.98 -53.31 16.11
CA ARG A 9 -43.32 -53.40 17.42
C ARG A 9 -42.20 -52.37 17.49
N VAL A 10 -42.43 -51.30 18.24
CA VAL A 10 -41.44 -50.27 18.55
C VAL A 10 -40.44 -50.87 19.54
N ASP A 11 -39.15 -50.84 19.22
CA ASP A 11 -38.11 -51.34 20.11
C ASP A 11 -37.70 -50.29 21.15
N GLU A 12 -38.48 -50.20 22.24
CA GLU A 12 -38.25 -49.27 23.37
C GLU A 12 -36.82 -49.36 23.95
N ARG A 13 -36.14 -50.51 23.82
CA ARG A 13 -34.76 -50.74 24.27
C ARG A 13 -33.75 -49.79 23.61
N LEU A 14 -34.08 -49.21 22.44
CA LEU A 14 -33.24 -48.21 21.79
C LEU A 14 -33.07 -46.94 22.64
N LEU A 15 -34.02 -46.59 23.50
CA LEU A 15 -33.90 -45.43 24.39
C LEU A 15 -32.71 -45.54 25.36
N CYS A 16 -32.35 -46.75 25.77
CA CYS A 16 -31.23 -47.01 26.67
C CYS A 16 -29.87 -46.64 26.04
N LEU A 17 -29.78 -46.53 24.71
CA LEU A 17 -28.62 -45.96 24.03
C LEU A 17 -28.43 -44.46 24.32
N VAL A 18 -29.50 -43.72 24.66
CA VAL A 18 -29.40 -42.28 25.01
C VAL A 18 -28.80 -42.10 26.40
N ASP A 19 -29.23 -42.89 27.38
CA ASP A 19 -28.71 -42.83 28.75
C ASP A 19 -27.26 -43.34 28.82
N LEU A 20 -26.94 -44.49 28.21
CA LEU A 20 -25.57 -45.02 28.18
C LEU A 20 -24.61 -44.09 27.42
N ALA A 21 -25.09 -43.38 26.39
CA ALA A 21 -24.31 -42.35 25.71
C ALA A 21 -24.10 -41.12 26.62
N ALA A 22 -25.11 -40.69 27.37
CA ALA A 22 -24.98 -39.59 28.33
C ALA A 22 -23.95 -39.91 29.43
N GLU A 23 -23.98 -41.10 30.01
CA GLU A 23 -22.99 -41.57 30.98
C GLU A 23 -21.56 -41.56 30.41
N LYS A 24 -21.38 -42.09 29.19
CA LYS A 24 -20.09 -42.08 28.47
C LYS A 24 -19.76 -40.73 27.81
N LYS A 25 -20.53 -39.66 28.07
CA LYS A 25 -20.37 -38.30 27.50
C LYS A 25 -20.45 -38.21 25.96
N HIS A 26 -21.04 -39.20 25.30
CA HIS A 26 -21.34 -39.18 23.86
C HIS A 26 -22.66 -38.44 23.58
N ASN A 27 -22.63 -37.50 22.63
CA ASN A 27 -23.78 -36.66 22.29
C ASN A 27 -24.71 -37.36 21.27
N ILE A 28 -25.47 -38.37 21.75
CA ILE A 28 -26.64 -38.93 21.06
C ILE A 28 -27.90 -38.16 21.49
N ASN A 29 -28.83 -37.93 20.57
CA ASN A 29 -30.06 -37.17 20.84
C ASN A 29 -31.29 -38.09 20.94
N PHE A 30 -32.15 -37.84 21.93
CA PHE A 30 -33.44 -38.52 22.09
C PHE A 30 -34.27 -38.47 20.79
N ARG A 31 -34.43 -37.29 20.19
CA ARG A 31 -35.15 -37.13 18.90
C ARG A 31 -34.54 -37.91 17.72
N SER A 32 -33.23 -38.19 17.76
CA SER A 32 -32.58 -39.02 16.73
C SER A 32 -32.93 -40.50 16.91
N ILE A 33 -33.02 -40.98 18.15
CA ILE A 33 -33.44 -42.34 18.47
C ILE A 33 -34.95 -42.53 18.25
N LEU A 34 -35.77 -41.54 18.64
CA LEU A 34 -37.22 -41.54 18.38
C LEU A 34 -37.52 -41.75 16.89
N LYS A 35 -36.84 -41.01 16.00
CA LYS A 35 -36.98 -41.21 14.55
C LYS A 35 -36.56 -42.59 14.05
N MET A 36 -35.55 -43.22 14.67
CA MET A 36 -35.18 -44.60 14.34
C MET A 36 -36.25 -45.60 14.78
N MET A 37 -36.87 -45.38 15.94
CA MET A 37 -38.00 -46.15 16.45
C MET A 37 -39.25 -46.01 15.56
N GLU A 38 -39.60 -44.79 15.15
CA GLU A 38 -40.67 -44.49 14.17
C GLU A 38 -40.42 -45.18 12.81
N SER A 39 -39.16 -45.18 12.35
CA SER A 39 -38.73 -45.90 11.14
C SER A 39 -38.72 -47.43 11.28
N GLY A 40 -38.95 -47.98 12.48
CA GLY A 40 -39.03 -49.42 12.72
C GLY A 40 -37.67 -50.13 12.85
N VAL A 41 -36.60 -49.41 13.18
CA VAL A 41 -35.29 -50.01 13.48
C VAL A 41 -35.35 -50.72 14.82
N THR A 42 -34.79 -51.94 14.92
CA THR A 42 -34.62 -52.66 16.19
C THR A 42 -33.17 -52.64 16.69
N LEU A 43 -32.95 -52.94 17.97
CA LEU A 43 -31.63 -53.14 18.54
C LEU A 43 -30.89 -54.34 17.87
N GLU A 44 -31.63 -55.33 17.36
CA GLU A 44 -31.06 -56.46 16.62
C GLU A 44 -30.55 -56.08 15.22
N ASP A 45 -31.24 -55.20 14.49
CA ASP A 45 -30.80 -54.73 13.17
C ASP A 45 -29.50 -53.94 13.25
N ILE A 46 -29.40 -53.14 14.32
CA ILE A 46 -28.19 -52.40 14.72
C ILE A 46 -27.05 -53.39 15.04
N ASN A 47 -27.30 -54.37 15.91
CA ASN A 47 -26.29 -55.36 16.32
C ASN A 47 -25.80 -56.22 15.13
N ARG A 48 -26.73 -56.67 14.27
CA ARG A 48 -26.43 -57.39 13.01
C ARG A 48 -25.80 -56.52 11.93
N ARG A 49 -25.69 -55.19 12.14
CA ARG A 49 -25.15 -54.19 11.19
C ARG A 49 -25.84 -54.20 9.82
N LYS A 50 -27.12 -54.60 9.77
CA LYS A 50 -27.86 -54.93 8.53
C LYS A 50 -28.89 -53.89 8.08
N THR A 51 -29.03 -52.77 8.77
CA THR A 51 -29.90 -51.66 8.35
C THR A 51 -29.49 -51.13 6.96
N PRO A 52 -30.40 -51.07 5.96
CA PRO A 52 -30.21 -50.28 4.75
C PRO A 52 -29.86 -48.82 5.06
N ASP A 53 -29.22 -48.14 4.11
CA ASP A 53 -28.75 -46.77 4.30
C ASP A 53 -29.89 -45.75 4.36
N ASP A 54 -31.03 -46.10 3.76
CA ASP A 54 -32.22 -45.26 3.55
C ASP A 54 -33.06 -45.06 4.83
N ILE A 55 -32.84 -45.90 5.86
CA ILE A 55 -33.60 -45.89 7.12
C ILE A 55 -32.98 -44.92 8.16
N TRP A 56 -31.90 -44.21 7.80
CA TRP A 56 -31.19 -43.32 8.73
C TRP A 56 -31.65 -41.86 8.62
N PRO A 57 -32.26 -41.26 9.66
CA PRO A 57 -32.93 -39.95 9.55
C PRO A 57 -32.01 -38.74 9.31
N ASN A 58 -30.68 -38.90 9.46
CA ASN A 58 -29.66 -38.11 8.76
C ASN A 58 -28.24 -38.71 8.94
N PHE A 59 -27.31 -38.29 8.08
CA PHE A 59 -25.90 -38.71 8.09
C PHE A 59 -25.20 -38.47 9.45
N VAL A 60 -25.47 -37.35 10.12
CA VAL A 60 -24.85 -37.03 11.42
C VAL A 60 -25.34 -37.96 12.53
N THR A 61 -26.62 -38.31 12.55
CA THR A 61 -27.20 -39.33 13.45
C THR A 61 -26.55 -40.68 13.18
N ARG A 62 -26.51 -41.12 11.91
CA ARG A 62 -25.89 -42.37 11.47
C ARG A 62 -24.44 -42.47 11.94
N ARG A 63 -23.64 -41.42 11.75
CA ARG A 63 -22.22 -41.36 12.17
C ARG A 63 -22.03 -41.34 13.67
N LYS A 64 -22.85 -40.59 14.42
CA LYS A 64 -22.81 -40.56 15.90
C LYS A 64 -23.17 -41.91 16.52
N VAL A 65 -24.28 -42.51 16.08
CA VAL A 65 -24.78 -43.79 16.59
C VAL A 65 -23.81 -44.92 16.20
N LYS A 66 -23.38 -45.02 14.94
CA LYS A 66 -22.37 -46.02 14.52
C LYS A 66 -21.06 -45.88 15.29
N SER A 67 -20.57 -44.66 15.55
CA SER A 67 -19.33 -44.42 16.31
C SER A 67 -19.46 -44.87 17.77
N PHE A 68 -20.57 -44.56 18.44
CA PHE A 68 -20.81 -45.01 19.81
C PHE A 68 -20.85 -46.54 19.92
N LEU A 69 -21.62 -47.20 19.05
CA LEU A 69 -21.75 -48.65 18.99
C LEU A 69 -20.44 -49.38 18.66
N TYR A 70 -19.55 -48.76 17.87
CA TYR A 70 -18.23 -49.35 17.56
C TYR A 70 -17.29 -49.39 18.79
N ASN A 71 -17.58 -48.60 19.82
CA ASN A 71 -16.83 -48.52 21.06
C ASN A 71 -17.52 -49.25 22.23
N MET A 72 -18.61 -49.99 21.98
CA MET A 72 -19.26 -50.85 22.97
C MET A 72 -18.68 -52.26 22.93
N THR A 73 -18.48 -52.87 24.10
CA THR A 73 -18.15 -54.29 24.22
C THR A 73 -19.41 -55.17 24.08
N PRO A 74 -19.28 -56.48 23.79
CA PRO A 74 -20.43 -57.39 23.76
C PRO A 74 -21.20 -57.40 25.09
N GLN A 75 -20.51 -57.41 26.23
CA GLN A 75 -21.15 -57.37 27.56
C GLN A 75 -21.95 -56.07 27.79
N GLU A 76 -21.49 -54.94 27.25
CA GLU A 76 -22.24 -53.69 27.30
C GLU A 76 -23.47 -53.71 26.38
N MET A 77 -23.37 -54.32 25.19
CA MET A 77 -24.53 -54.54 24.31
C MET A 77 -25.57 -55.48 24.95
N ASP A 78 -25.14 -56.54 25.63
CA ASP A 78 -26.04 -57.47 26.31
C ASP A 78 -26.70 -56.81 27.54
N SER A 79 -25.99 -55.91 28.24
CA SER A 79 -26.54 -55.16 29.39
C SER A 79 -27.76 -54.30 29.04
N LEU A 80 -27.88 -53.84 27.79
CA LEU A 80 -29.05 -53.10 27.31
C LEU A 80 -30.34 -53.92 27.31
N GLN A 81 -30.27 -55.26 27.31
CA GLN A 81 -31.46 -56.12 27.23
C GLN A 81 -32.31 -56.14 28.51
N GLY A 82 -31.80 -55.57 29.62
CA GLY A 82 -32.51 -55.46 30.90
C GLY A 82 -32.63 -54.05 31.47
N MET A 83 -32.26 -53.00 30.73
CA MET A 83 -32.30 -51.62 31.21
C MET A 83 -33.63 -50.92 30.87
N THR A 84 -34.18 -50.16 31.82
CA THR A 84 -35.25 -49.18 31.59
C THR A 84 -34.67 -47.77 31.61
N SER A 85 -34.69 -47.09 30.45
CA SER A 85 -34.25 -45.70 30.31
C SER A 85 -35.16 -44.70 31.02
N LEU A 86 -34.62 -43.57 31.50
CA LEU A 86 -35.42 -42.44 31.98
C LEU A 86 -36.28 -41.79 30.88
N TYR A 87 -35.89 -41.92 29.60
CA TYR A 87 -36.65 -41.33 28.50
C TYR A 87 -37.99 -42.01 28.23
N HIS A 88 -38.26 -43.20 28.81
CA HIS A 88 -39.61 -43.78 28.80
C HIS A 88 -40.64 -42.88 29.48
N LEU A 89 -40.24 -42.10 30.50
CA LEU A 89 -41.12 -41.12 31.17
C LEU A 89 -41.58 -39.99 30.24
N VAL A 90 -40.85 -39.74 29.14
CA VAL A 90 -41.17 -38.73 28.12
C VAL A 90 -42.15 -39.28 27.05
N LEU A 91 -42.38 -40.60 27.01
CA LEU A 91 -43.35 -41.25 26.13
C LEU A 91 -44.73 -41.46 26.78
N ILE A 92 -44.99 -40.81 27.91
CA ILE A 92 -46.24 -40.90 28.67
C ILE A 92 -46.77 -39.50 28.95
N ASP A 93 -48.10 -39.35 28.89
CA ASP A 93 -48.86 -38.14 29.20
C ASP A 93 -48.88 -37.82 30.72
N GLY A 94 -47.69 -37.70 31.31
CA GLY A 94 -47.44 -37.25 32.69
C GLY A 94 -46.70 -35.91 32.76
N GLY A 95 -46.50 -35.23 31.62
CA GLY A 95 -45.87 -33.91 31.56
C GLY A 95 -44.37 -33.86 31.87
N VAL A 96 -43.66 -35.00 31.81
CA VAL A 96 -42.20 -35.07 31.94
C VAL A 96 -41.57 -34.79 30.58
N THR A 97 -40.81 -33.69 30.47
CA THR A 97 -40.20 -33.28 29.19
C THR A 97 -38.75 -33.76 29.07
N GLU A 98 -38.25 -33.80 27.82
CA GLU A 98 -36.84 -34.06 27.49
C GLU A 98 -35.87 -33.18 28.33
N HIS A 99 -36.27 -31.95 28.67
CA HIS A 99 -35.52 -31.03 29.51
C HIS A 99 -35.44 -31.48 30.98
N VAL A 100 -36.52 -32.03 31.55
CA VAL A 100 -36.50 -32.57 32.93
C VAL A 100 -35.50 -33.72 33.04
N VAL A 101 -35.51 -34.65 32.07
CA VAL A 101 -34.56 -35.77 32.04
C VAL A 101 -33.12 -35.27 31.89
N LYS A 102 -32.84 -34.42 30.88
CA LYS A 102 -31.48 -33.95 30.56
C LYS A 102 -30.89 -32.94 31.55
N SER A 103 -31.70 -32.10 32.17
CA SER A 103 -31.23 -30.96 32.97
C SER A 103 -31.51 -31.08 34.47
N ILE A 104 -32.26 -32.10 34.91
CA ILE A 104 -32.54 -32.35 36.33
C ILE A 104 -32.14 -33.77 36.73
N LEU A 105 -32.68 -34.81 36.09
CA LEU A 105 -32.50 -36.20 36.55
C LEU A 105 -31.09 -36.75 36.26
N ILE A 106 -30.62 -36.64 35.01
CA ILE A 106 -29.29 -37.15 34.61
C ILE A 106 -28.15 -36.42 35.36
N PRO A 107 -28.15 -35.08 35.50
CA PRO A 107 -27.12 -34.38 36.29
C PRO A 107 -27.11 -34.77 37.78
N ALA A 108 -28.28 -35.08 38.34
CA ALA A 108 -28.43 -35.57 39.71
C ALA A 108 -28.08 -37.06 39.89
N ARG A 109 -27.64 -37.74 38.81
CA ARG A 109 -27.35 -39.19 38.77
C ARG A 109 -28.50 -40.08 39.23
N ILE A 110 -29.74 -39.64 39.00
CA ILE A 110 -30.94 -40.45 39.21
C ILE A 110 -31.13 -41.34 37.97
N ARG A 111 -31.33 -42.64 38.15
CA ARG A 111 -31.72 -43.61 37.11
C ARG A 111 -33.19 -44.00 37.30
N PHE A 112 -33.81 -44.65 36.30
CA PHE A 112 -35.21 -45.09 36.40
C PHE A 112 -35.47 -46.02 37.60
N VAL A 113 -34.51 -46.90 37.91
CA VAL A 113 -34.57 -47.81 39.07
C VAL A 113 -34.42 -47.09 40.42
N ASP A 114 -33.74 -45.95 40.46
CA ASP A 114 -33.54 -45.19 41.70
C ASP A 114 -34.81 -44.44 42.13
N LEU A 115 -35.79 -44.30 41.22
CA LEU A 115 -37.11 -43.73 41.51
C LEU A 115 -38.06 -44.72 42.23
N ASP A 116 -37.61 -45.93 42.59
CA ASP A 116 -38.40 -46.84 43.41
C ASP A 116 -38.29 -46.48 44.90
N GLY A 117 -39.42 -46.13 45.52
CA GLY A 117 -39.46 -45.70 46.92
C GLY A 117 -38.87 -44.31 47.24
N MET A 118 -38.20 -43.65 46.27
CA MET A 118 -37.53 -42.35 46.50
C MET A 118 -38.48 -41.29 47.08
N THR A 119 -38.10 -40.67 48.19
CA THR A 119 -38.90 -39.61 48.83
C THR A 119 -38.71 -38.24 48.17
N PHE A 120 -39.56 -37.27 48.53
CA PHE A 120 -39.39 -35.89 48.07
C PHE A 120 -38.14 -35.22 48.68
N GLU A 121 -37.76 -35.56 49.92
CA GLU A 121 -36.51 -35.08 50.52
C GLU A 121 -35.29 -35.63 49.76
N GLU A 122 -35.21 -36.95 49.54
CA GLU A 122 -34.10 -37.59 48.81
C GLU A 122 -33.96 -37.05 47.38
N PHE A 123 -35.10 -36.85 46.70
CA PHE A 123 -35.11 -36.21 45.38
C PHE A 123 -34.52 -34.81 45.47
N THR A 124 -35.01 -33.98 46.41
CA THR A 124 -34.63 -32.57 46.59
C THR A 124 -33.15 -32.39 46.94
N GLU A 125 -32.60 -33.28 47.77
CA GLU A 125 -31.16 -33.34 48.08
C GLU A 125 -30.33 -33.57 46.80
N ARG A 126 -30.66 -34.62 46.03
CA ARG A 126 -29.92 -34.98 44.81
C ARG A 126 -30.05 -33.94 43.70
N VAL A 127 -31.18 -33.26 43.57
CA VAL A 127 -31.41 -32.25 42.51
C VAL A 127 -31.07 -30.82 42.92
N GLY A 128 -30.64 -30.57 44.16
CA GLY A 128 -30.13 -29.27 44.63
C GLY A 128 -31.13 -28.11 44.54
N GLY A 129 -32.16 -28.08 45.39
CA GLY A 129 -32.95 -26.87 45.64
C GLY A 129 -34.42 -27.11 46.01
N ALA A 130 -34.89 -26.43 47.06
CA ALA A 130 -36.12 -26.71 47.81
C ALA A 130 -37.47 -26.43 47.10
N SER A 131 -37.50 -26.17 45.79
CA SER A 131 -38.72 -25.71 45.07
C SER A 131 -39.09 -26.54 43.84
N LYS A 132 -38.76 -27.84 43.83
CA LYS A 132 -39.00 -28.75 42.69
C LYS A 132 -40.16 -29.76 42.86
N LEU A 133 -41.08 -29.52 43.80
CA LEU A 133 -42.22 -30.42 44.09
C LEU A 133 -43.07 -30.75 42.87
N SER A 134 -43.33 -29.78 41.98
CA SER A 134 -44.10 -30.02 40.74
C SER A 134 -43.34 -30.84 39.69
N VAL A 135 -42.01 -30.94 39.79
CA VAL A 135 -41.19 -31.82 38.94
C VAL A 135 -41.20 -33.24 39.50
N TYR A 136 -40.98 -33.38 40.82
CA TYR A 136 -41.06 -34.66 41.53
C TYR A 136 -42.42 -35.34 41.30
N LYS A 137 -43.54 -34.64 41.54
CA LYS A 137 -44.90 -35.19 41.31
C LYS A 137 -45.10 -35.68 39.88
N ARG A 138 -44.64 -34.95 38.86
CA ARG A 138 -44.73 -35.37 37.44
C ARG A 138 -43.85 -36.59 37.13
N VAL A 139 -42.63 -36.63 37.65
CA VAL A 139 -41.71 -37.77 37.47
C VAL A 139 -42.25 -39.05 38.09
N MET A 140 -42.77 -38.97 39.33
CA MET A 140 -43.36 -40.13 40.01
C MET A 140 -44.67 -40.57 39.35
N PHE A 141 -45.55 -39.64 38.95
CA PHE A 141 -46.78 -39.96 38.22
C PHE A 141 -46.49 -40.66 36.87
N ALA A 142 -45.55 -40.13 36.07
CA ALA A 142 -45.16 -40.76 34.80
C ALA A 142 -44.52 -42.14 35.01
N ARG A 143 -43.77 -42.33 36.12
CA ARG A 143 -43.20 -43.63 36.50
C ARG A 143 -44.28 -44.64 36.86
N GLU A 144 -45.24 -44.25 37.69
CA GLU A 144 -46.37 -45.11 38.04
C GLU A 144 -47.20 -45.47 36.80
N ALA A 145 -47.50 -44.50 35.94
CA ALA A 145 -48.21 -44.75 34.69
C ALA A 145 -47.45 -45.74 33.77
N TYR A 146 -46.11 -45.65 33.69
CA TYR A 146 -45.28 -46.63 32.97
C TYR A 146 -45.39 -48.03 33.60
N ILE A 147 -45.29 -48.11 34.93
CA ILE A 147 -45.36 -49.39 35.66
C ILE A 147 -46.75 -50.02 35.54
N ARG A 148 -47.84 -49.24 35.64
CA ARG A 148 -49.21 -49.73 35.41
C ARG A 148 -49.36 -50.27 33.99
N ARG A 149 -48.89 -49.53 32.98
CA ARG A 149 -48.95 -49.91 31.56
C ARG A 149 -48.17 -51.19 31.23
N HIS A 150 -47.01 -51.40 31.86
CA HIS A 150 -46.11 -52.54 31.56
C HIS A 150 -46.15 -53.69 32.59
N LYS A 151 -46.86 -53.57 33.73
CA LYS A 151 -47.05 -54.67 34.72
C LYS A 151 -48.50 -55.13 34.95
N GLY A 152 -49.50 -54.50 34.33
CA GLY A 152 -50.86 -55.05 34.26
C GLY A 152 -51.59 -55.17 35.60
N LEU A 153 -51.58 -54.11 36.41
CA LEU A 153 -52.38 -53.99 37.64
C LEU A 153 -53.53 -52.99 37.43
N LEU A 154 -54.69 -53.31 38.01
CA LEU A 154 -56.00 -52.72 37.75
C LEU A 154 -56.49 -51.92 38.97
N VAL A 155 -57.25 -50.84 38.71
CA VAL A 155 -58.13 -50.13 39.68
C VAL A 155 -57.33 -49.34 40.76
N ASP A 156 -57.73 -48.16 41.27
CA ASP A 156 -59.02 -47.44 41.25
C ASP A 156 -58.88 -45.91 40.96
N GLN A 157 -60.00 -45.19 40.84
CA GLN A 157 -60.05 -43.72 41.05
C GLN A 157 -60.57 -43.39 42.47
N PRO A 158 -60.37 -42.15 42.95
CA PRO A 158 -61.54 -41.26 42.99
C PRO A 158 -61.27 -39.78 42.68
N ASP A 159 -62.23 -39.19 41.97
CA ASP A 159 -62.94 -37.91 42.19
C ASP A 159 -62.20 -36.66 42.69
N GLU A 160 -62.18 -35.65 41.80
CA GLU A 160 -62.94 -34.38 41.84
C GLU A 160 -63.14 -33.56 43.14
N SER A 161 -63.51 -32.29 42.93
CA SER A 161 -63.71 -31.17 43.88
C SER A 161 -62.41 -30.55 44.43
N SER A 162 -62.30 -29.23 44.64
CA SER A 162 -63.31 -28.15 44.52
C SER A 162 -62.72 -26.84 43.96
N ASP A 163 -63.54 -26.16 43.14
CA ASP A 163 -63.84 -24.72 43.14
C ASP A 163 -62.78 -23.63 42.80
N GLU A 164 -63.09 -22.97 41.67
CA GLU A 164 -63.35 -21.52 41.56
C GLU A 164 -62.28 -20.44 41.87
N ASN A 165 -61.77 -19.86 40.78
CA ASN A 165 -61.99 -18.46 40.38
C ASN A 165 -61.59 -17.26 41.28
N HIS A 166 -60.74 -16.40 40.69
CA HIS A 166 -60.80 -14.93 40.68
C HIS A 166 -60.63 -14.08 41.98
N ALA A 167 -59.36 -13.72 42.21
CA ALA A 167 -58.84 -12.33 42.10
C ALA A 167 -58.96 -11.28 43.25
N LYS A 168 -58.03 -10.31 43.15
CA LYS A 168 -57.90 -8.98 43.82
C LYS A 168 -57.25 -8.85 45.21
N ALA A 169 -56.53 -7.72 45.35
CA ALA A 169 -56.00 -7.05 46.56
C ALA A 169 -54.98 -7.86 47.41
N MET A 170 -53.94 -7.29 48.02
CA MET A 170 -53.65 -5.91 48.48
C MET A 170 -52.28 -5.43 47.93
N ASP A 171 -51.90 -4.14 47.84
CA ASP A 171 -52.18 -2.93 48.63
C ASP A 171 -51.43 -2.86 49.99
N GLY A 172 -51.06 -1.65 50.42
CA GLY A 172 -50.54 -1.38 51.77
C GLY A 172 -49.04 -1.08 51.95
N LYS A 173 -48.56 0.07 51.43
CA LYS A 173 -47.54 0.98 52.04
C LYS A 173 -46.11 0.40 52.31
N ASP A 174 -45.02 1.18 52.36
CA ASP A 174 -44.75 2.44 53.08
C ASP A 174 -43.89 3.44 52.28
N ASP A 175 -43.69 4.62 52.87
CA ASP A 175 -43.14 5.84 52.27
C ASP A 175 -41.75 6.23 52.81
N GLU A 176 -41.15 7.28 52.26
CA GLU A 176 -39.91 7.97 52.67
C GLU A 176 -38.58 7.15 52.71
N GLY A 177 -37.65 7.50 51.81
CA GLY A 177 -36.27 6.99 51.84
C GLY A 177 -35.39 7.63 50.75
N SER A 178 -34.64 8.68 51.07
CA SER A 178 -33.91 9.48 50.09
C SER A 178 -32.64 8.82 49.57
N VAL A 179 -32.49 8.75 48.25
CA VAL A 179 -31.20 8.54 47.56
C VAL A 179 -31.11 9.49 46.37
N THR A 180 -30.19 10.45 46.45
CA THR A 180 -29.86 11.32 45.33
C THR A 180 -29.17 10.54 44.22
N THR A 181 -29.59 10.74 42.97
CA THR A 181 -28.83 10.28 41.80
C THR A 181 -27.54 11.08 41.70
N PRO A 182 -26.35 10.45 41.72
CA PRO A 182 -25.10 11.19 41.67
C PRO A 182 -24.85 11.74 40.26
N VAL A 183 -24.47 13.02 40.18
CA VAL A 183 -23.94 13.62 38.95
C VAL A 183 -22.69 12.84 38.52
N LYS A 184 -22.64 12.40 37.26
CA LYS A 184 -21.48 11.69 36.72
C LYS A 184 -20.25 12.60 36.68
N HIS A 185 -19.28 12.35 37.56
CA HIS A 185 -17.98 13.00 37.50
C HIS A 185 -17.19 12.45 36.30
N ILE A 186 -16.60 13.34 35.51
CA ILE A 186 -15.69 12.99 34.40
C ILE A 186 -14.25 12.98 34.95
N ASP A 187 -13.45 11.98 34.56
CA ASP A 187 -12.05 11.84 34.99
C ASP A 187 -11.09 12.26 33.86
N GLY A 188 -10.65 13.52 33.87
CA GLY A 188 -9.76 14.10 32.85
C GLY A 188 -8.40 13.42 32.70
N ARG A 189 -7.95 12.71 33.73
CA ARG A 189 -6.61 12.10 33.82
C ARG A 189 -6.43 10.95 32.82
N LEU A 190 -7.54 10.39 32.33
CA LEU A 190 -7.53 9.41 31.25
C LEU A 190 -7.05 9.99 29.90
N LEU A 191 -7.10 11.32 29.67
CA LEU A 191 -6.47 11.92 28.49
C LEU A 191 -4.96 12.01 28.62
N CYS A 192 -4.44 12.25 29.82
CA CYS A 192 -2.99 12.35 30.08
C CYS A 192 -2.28 11.00 29.85
N LEU A 193 -2.98 9.88 30.01
CA LEU A 193 -2.50 8.57 29.57
C LEU A 193 -2.28 8.49 28.04
N ALA A 194 -2.96 9.29 27.22
CA ALA A 194 -2.75 9.30 25.76
C ALA A 194 -1.42 9.97 25.37
N ASP A 195 -1.03 11.03 26.09
CA ASP A 195 0.27 11.70 25.88
C ASP A 195 1.42 10.76 26.29
N PHE A 196 1.34 10.16 27.49
CA PHE A 196 2.31 9.14 27.94
C PHE A 196 2.34 7.90 27.03
N ALA A 197 1.20 7.47 26.47
CA ALA A 197 1.17 6.37 25.52
C ALA A 197 2.02 6.66 24.28
N VAL A 198 1.93 7.88 23.73
CA VAL A 198 2.72 8.30 22.56
C VAL A 198 4.21 8.44 22.92
N GLU A 199 4.54 9.03 24.07
CA GLU A 199 5.93 9.20 24.52
C GLU A 199 6.63 7.85 24.80
N LYS A 200 5.93 6.92 25.46
CA LYS A 200 6.45 5.60 25.85
C LYS A 200 6.29 4.53 24.75
N GLY A 201 5.81 4.90 23.56
CA GLY A 201 5.67 4.01 22.39
C GLY A 201 4.48 3.03 22.41
N HIS A 202 3.54 3.17 23.33
CA HIS A 202 2.37 2.31 23.46
C HIS A 202 1.22 2.71 22.52
N ASN A 203 0.69 1.74 21.76
CA ASN A 203 -0.43 1.99 20.85
C ASN A 203 -1.78 1.99 21.59
N VAL A 204 -2.11 3.12 22.22
CA VAL A 204 -3.42 3.41 22.85
C VAL A 204 -4.15 4.49 22.02
N SER A 205 -5.48 4.40 21.92
CA SER A 205 -6.29 5.32 21.11
C SER A 205 -6.99 6.37 21.97
N PHE A 206 -6.79 7.65 21.63
CA PHE A 206 -7.48 8.79 22.23
C PHE A 206 -9.02 8.61 22.22
N ARG A 207 -9.60 8.18 21.09
CA ARG A 207 -11.05 7.97 20.95
C ARG A 207 -11.62 6.87 21.86
N LEU A 208 -10.78 5.94 22.33
CA LEU A 208 -11.19 4.95 23.33
C LEU A 208 -11.18 5.57 24.73
N LEU A 209 -10.15 6.34 25.06
CA LEU A 209 -10.01 6.99 26.36
C LEU A 209 -11.11 8.05 26.58
N ALA A 210 -11.40 8.86 25.57
CA ALA A 210 -12.54 9.78 25.56
C ALA A 210 -13.88 9.04 25.81
N ARG A 211 -14.12 7.92 25.10
CA ARG A 211 -15.32 7.08 25.34
C ARG A 211 -15.39 6.46 26.74
N MET A 212 -14.24 6.15 27.35
CA MET A 212 -14.20 5.68 28.75
C MET A 212 -14.58 6.80 29.73
N MET A 213 -14.16 8.04 29.46
CA MET A 213 -14.55 9.22 30.23
C MET A 213 -16.04 9.55 30.07
N GLU A 214 -16.57 9.56 28.84
CA GLU A 214 -18.01 9.70 28.53
C GLU A 214 -18.85 8.62 29.23
N SER A 215 -18.29 7.42 29.42
CA SER A 215 -18.94 6.31 30.13
C SER A 215 -18.95 6.50 31.66
N GLY A 216 -18.13 7.40 32.21
CA GLY A 216 -17.94 7.58 33.66
C GLY A 216 -16.96 6.59 34.30
N VAL A 217 -15.97 6.09 33.54
CA VAL A 217 -14.90 5.23 34.07
C VAL A 217 -13.78 6.11 34.62
N THR A 218 -13.37 5.87 35.87
CA THR A 218 -12.20 6.53 36.49
C THR A 218 -10.92 5.70 36.33
N LEU A 219 -9.76 6.32 36.54
CA LEU A 219 -8.45 5.67 36.50
C LEU A 219 -8.35 4.44 37.41
N GLU A 220 -8.90 4.53 38.63
CA GLU A 220 -8.86 3.46 39.65
C GLU A 220 -9.79 2.28 39.30
N ALA A 221 -10.84 2.53 38.51
CA ALA A 221 -11.80 1.50 38.11
C ALA A 221 -11.18 0.47 37.15
N ILE A 222 -10.15 0.85 36.38
CA ILE A 222 -9.51 0.01 35.34
C ILE A 222 -8.99 -1.33 35.91
N ASN A 223 -8.52 -1.34 37.16
CA ASN A 223 -7.99 -2.54 37.81
C ASN A 223 -9.05 -3.45 38.49
N ARG A 224 -10.31 -3.02 38.63
CA ARG A 224 -11.35 -3.78 39.35
C ARG A 224 -11.96 -4.90 38.49
N ARG A 225 -11.91 -6.16 38.97
CA ARG A 225 -12.32 -7.37 38.22
C ARG A 225 -13.78 -7.39 37.70
N LYS A 226 -14.74 -6.68 38.33
CA LYS A 226 -16.14 -6.61 37.85
C LYS A 226 -16.26 -5.83 36.53
N VAL A 227 -15.77 -4.58 36.51
CA VAL A 227 -15.81 -3.67 35.35
C VAL A 227 -15.14 -4.29 34.10
N GLN A 228 -14.18 -5.19 34.32
CA GLN A 228 -13.42 -5.87 33.27
C GLN A 228 -14.21 -6.88 32.40
N LYS A 229 -15.50 -7.13 32.66
CA LYS A 229 -16.35 -7.98 31.79
C LYS A 229 -17.41 -7.22 30.96
N GLU A 230 -17.90 -6.07 31.42
CA GLU A 230 -19.07 -5.41 30.81
C GLU A 230 -18.69 -4.35 29.77
N ILE A 231 -17.54 -3.68 29.91
CA ILE A 231 -17.14 -2.55 29.05
C ILE A 231 -16.11 -2.97 27.95
N TRP A 232 -15.58 -4.20 27.99
CA TRP A 232 -14.35 -4.56 27.27
C TRP A 232 -14.48 -5.74 26.29
N PRO A 233 -14.71 -5.50 24.99
CA PRO A 233 -14.76 -6.55 23.96
C PRO A 233 -13.39 -6.95 23.37
N ASN A 234 -12.32 -6.17 23.56
CA ASN A 234 -11.03 -6.40 22.87
C ASN A 234 -9.88 -6.75 23.84
N GLN A 235 -9.32 -7.94 23.69
CA GLN A 235 -8.25 -8.48 24.54
C GLN A 235 -6.86 -7.86 24.27
N THR A 236 -6.59 -7.37 23.06
CA THR A 236 -5.29 -6.77 22.70
C THR A 236 -5.12 -5.42 23.39
N ILE A 237 -6.15 -4.58 23.37
CA ILE A 237 -6.19 -3.27 24.05
C ILE A 237 -5.95 -3.43 25.56
N ARG A 238 -6.41 -4.53 26.16
CA ARG A 238 -6.17 -4.86 27.58
C ARG A 238 -4.72 -5.17 27.90
N LYS A 239 -3.92 -5.63 26.92
CA LYS A 239 -2.48 -5.77 27.09
C LYS A 239 -1.79 -4.41 26.99
N SER A 240 -2.11 -3.59 25.98
CA SER A 240 -1.53 -2.26 25.80
C SER A 240 -1.71 -1.35 27.01
N ILE A 241 -2.95 -1.19 27.51
CA ILE A 241 -3.22 -0.30 28.65
C ILE A 241 -2.58 -0.82 29.94
N LYS A 242 -2.48 -2.16 30.12
CA LYS A 242 -1.78 -2.73 31.29
C LYS A 242 -0.25 -2.67 31.20
N ALA A 243 0.32 -2.67 30.00
CA ALA A 243 1.75 -2.46 29.81
C ALA A 243 2.12 -1.00 30.10
N LEU A 244 1.37 -0.05 29.53
CA LEU A 244 1.54 1.38 29.82
C LEU A 244 1.43 1.69 31.32
N LEU A 245 0.44 1.13 32.03
CA LEU A 245 0.27 1.30 33.48
C LEU A 245 1.32 0.53 34.33
N ALA A 246 2.19 -0.27 33.72
CA ALA A 246 3.33 -0.91 34.36
C ALA A 246 4.66 -0.19 34.07
N ASP A 247 4.76 0.52 32.95
CA ASP A 247 5.91 1.35 32.54
C ASP A 247 5.88 2.79 33.12
N LEU A 248 4.78 3.16 33.81
CA LEU A 248 4.62 4.42 34.54
C LEU A 248 5.00 4.24 36.00
N ASN A 249 5.91 5.07 36.50
CA ASN A 249 6.36 5.02 37.89
C ASN A 249 5.39 5.78 38.85
N PRO A 250 5.45 5.57 40.17
CA PRO A 250 4.50 6.19 41.11
C PRO A 250 4.46 7.72 41.12
N GLN A 251 5.56 8.40 40.74
CA GLN A 251 5.60 9.87 40.63
C GLN A 251 4.99 10.35 39.30
N GLU A 252 5.17 9.61 38.21
CA GLU A 252 4.47 9.85 36.94
C GLU A 252 2.95 9.64 37.07
N ILE A 253 2.52 8.66 37.86
CA ILE A 253 1.10 8.43 38.15
C ILE A 253 0.54 9.54 39.05
N ALA A 254 1.28 9.97 40.08
CA ALA A 254 0.85 11.07 40.94
C ALA A 254 0.73 12.41 40.20
N SER A 255 1.57 12.68 39.20
CA SER A 255 1.51 13.92 38.42
C SER A 255 0.35 13.98 37.40
N LEU A 256 -0.46 12.92 37.27
CA LEU A 256 -1.65 12.92 36.42
C LEU A 256 -2.75 13.87 36.91
N ASP A 257 -2.84 14.11 38.23
CA ASP A 257 -3.84 15.01 38.83
C ASP A 257 -3.60 16.49 38.43
N ASP A 258 -2.34 16.89 38.17
CA ASP A 258 -1.92 18.28 37.91
C ASP A 258 -1.76 18.65 36.41
N MET A 259 -2.00 17.72 35.48
CA MET A 259 -1.65 17.92 34.06
C MET A 259 -2.83 18.10 33.11
N THR A 260 -2.86 19.24 32.40
CA THR A 260 -3.73 19.46 31.24
C THR A 260 -3.10 18.80 29.99
N SER A 261 -3.70 17.71 29.49
CA SER A 261 -3.28 17.06 28.24
C SER A 261 -3.41 17.96 27.01
N LEU A 262 -2.54 17.79 26.01
CA LEU A 262 -2.69 18.47 24.71
C LEU A 262 -3.97 18.05 23.96
N TYR A 263 -4.52 16.87 24.23
CA TYR A 263 -5.74 16.39 23.59
C TYR A 263 -6.99 17.20 23.97
N HIS A 264 -6.95 18.05 25.01
CA HIS A 264 -8.01 19.01 25.30
C HIS A 264 -8.25 19.99 24.14
N LEU A 265 -7.23 20.30 23.33
CA LEU A 265 -7.36 21.14 22.13
C LEU A 265 -8.25 20.51 21.04
N VAL A 266 -8.40 19.18 21.05
CA VAL A 266 -9.28 18.43 20.14
C VAL A 266 -10.76 18.59 20.53
N LEU A 267 -11.03 18.96 21.79
CA LEU A 267 -12.36 19.10 22.37
C LEU A 267 -12.88 20.55 22.40
N ALA A 268 -12.02 21.54 22.12
CA ALA A 268 -12.39 22.96 22.11
C ALA A 268 -13.23 23.35 20.87
N GLU A 269 -14.06 24.39 20.98
CA GLU A 269 -14.78 24.94 19.83
C GLU A 269 -13.79 25.40 18.75
N GLY A 270 -13.94 24.85 17.55
CA GLY A 270 -12.98 24.98 16.44
C GLY A 270 -12.25 23.67 16.08
N GLY A 271 -12.15 22.71 17.01
CA GLY A 271 -11.80 21.30 16.76
C GLY A 271 -10.43 21.04 16.12
N MET A 272 -9.35 21.01 16.91
CA MET A 272 -8.04 20.57 16.40
C MET A 272 -8.06 19.09 16.01
N SER A 273 -7.35 18.72 14.94
CA SER A 273 -7.29 17.32 14.52
C SER A 273 -6.31 16.51 15.37
N GLU A 274 -6.74 15.30 15.75
CA GLU A 274 -5.96 14.25 16.46
C GLU A 274 -4.57 14.04 15.83
N TYR A 275 -4.47 14.19 14.51
CA TYR A 275 -3.22 14.12 13.73
C TYR A 275 -2.19 15.19 14.12
N ILE A 276 -2.61 16.45 14.32
CA ILE A 276 -1.67 17.55 14.63
C ILE A 276 -1.11 17.39 16.05
N VAL A 277 -1.95 17.00 17.01
CA VAL A 277 -1.51 16.70 18.38
C VAL A 277 -0.50 15.55 18.36
N LYS A 278 -0.87 14.41 17.77
CA LYS A 278 -0.07 13.19 17.77
C LYS A 278 1.24 13.28 16.97
N ASN A 279 1.23 13.94 15.81
CA ASN A 279 2.34 13.89 14.85
C ASN A 279 3.14 15.21 14.73
N ILE A 280 2.70 16.29 15.37
CA ILE A 280 3.42 17.58 15.35
C ILE A 280 3.71 18.07 16.78
N LEU A 281 2.72 18.20 17.65
CA LEU A 281 2.92 18.81 18.97
C LEU A 281 3.70 17.90 19.93
N ILE A 282 3.23 16.67 20.15
CA ILE A 282 3.88 15.72 21.08
C ILE A 282 5.32 15.37 20.63
N PRO A 283 5.60 15.04 19.34
CA PRO A 283 6.97 14.76 18.90
C PRO A 283 7.92 15.96 19.01
N SER A 284 7.40 17.19 18.95
CA SER A 284 8.17 18.43 19.15
C SER A 284 8.38 18.77 20.64
N ARG A 285 7.95 17.89 21.57
CA ARG A 285 8.00 18.08 23.03
C ARG A 285 7.31 19.35 23.55
N ILE A 286 6.35 19.88 22.80
CA ILE A 286 5.47 20.96 23.26
C ILE A 286 4.43 20.34 24.20
N ARG A 287 4.18 20.94 25.37
CA ARG A 287 3.07 20.58 26.27
C ARG A 287 2.03 21.69 26.27
N PHE A 288 0.82 21.40 26.76
CA PHE A 288 -0.29 22.36 26.80
C PHE A 288 0.09 23.70 27.45
N LYS A 289 0.72 23.66 28.62
CA LYS A 289 1.16 24.87 29.35
C LYS A 289 2.24 25.69 28.62
N ASP A 290 3.01 25.08 27.72
CA ASP A 290 4.08 25.77 26.99
C ASP A 290 3.51 26.64 25.84
N LEU A 291 2.23 26.49 25.50
CA LEU A 291 1.52 27.33 24.51
C LEU A 291 1.20 28.74 25.04
N GLY A 292 1.15 28.92 26.36
CA GLY A 292 0.83 30.20 27.00
C GLY A 292 1.84 31.30 26.66
N GLY A 293 1.48 32.18 25.72
CA GLY A 293 2.37 33.24 25.22
C GLY A 293 3.43 32.78 24.21
N MET A 294 3.31 31.57 23.65
CA MET A 294 4.23 31.09 22.62
C MET A 294 4.13 31.97 21.36
N SER A 295 5.27 32.41 20.83
CA SER A 295 5.34 33.15 19.56
C SER A 295 5.51 32.23 18.34
N TYR A 296 5.13 32.72 17.16
CA TYR A 296 5.22 31.92 15.92
C TYR A 296 6.63 31.41 15.62
N GLU A 297 7.66 32.26 15.76
CA GLU A 297 9.05 31.82 15.54
C GLU A 297 9.53 30.80 16.59
N THR A 298 8.98 30.84 17.81
CA THR A 298 9.24 29.80 18.82
C THR A 298 8.62 28.46 18.41
N PHE A 299 7.37 28.48 17.96
CA PHE A 299 6.66 27.29 17.44
C PHE A 299 7.33 26.71 16.19
N LYS A 300 7.75 27.57 15.25
CA LYS A 300 8.47 27.21 14.03
C LYS A 300 9.81 26.57 14.37
N ARG A 301 10.60 27.14 15.29
CA ARG A 301 11.86 26.53 15.76
C ARG A 301 11.63 25.15 16.40
N LEU A 302 10.66 25.02 17.32
CA LEU A 302 10.39 23.77 18.02
C LEU A 302 9.88 22.66 17.10
N THR A 303 9.09 23.00 16.07
CA THR A 303 8.57 22.02 15.10
C THR A 303 9.50 21.74 13.91
N GLY A 304 10.79 22.13 13.99
CA GLY A 304 11.80 21.80 12.97
C GLY A 304 11.92 22.79 11.80
N GLY A 305 11.68 24.07 12.04
CA GLY A 305 12.01 25.19 11.12
C GLY A 305 11.04 25.45 9.97
N VAL A 306 10.16 24.51 9.63
CA VAL A 306 9.22 24.61 8.50
C VAL A 306 8.15 25.67 8.74
N GLU A 307 7.82 26.47 7.72
CA GLU A 307 6.68 27.39 7.71
C GLU A 307 5.35 26.65 7.96
N ARG A 308 4.70 26.95 9.09
CA ARG A 308 3.45 26.33 9.54
C ARG A 308 2.48 27.34 10.16
N SER A 309 2.46 28.58 9.67
CA SER A 309 1.66 29.70 10.20
C SER A 309 0.16 29.39 10.29
N SER A 310 -0.39 28.60 9.38
CA SER A 310 -1.78 28.13 9.40
C SER A 310 -2.05 27.09 10.49
N VAL A 311 -1.09 26.24 10.84
CA VAL A 311 -1.19 25.28 11.95
C VAL A 311 -1.08 26.02 13.28
N TYR A 312 -0.09 26.89 13.42
CA TYR A 312 0.10 27.74 14.60
C TYR A 312 -1.17 28.54 14.94
N LYS A 313 -1.76 29.22 13.95
CA LYS A 313 -3.02 29.98 14.15
C LYS A 313 -4.17 29.11 14.65
N ARG A 314 -4.29 27.84 14.20
CA ARG A 314 -5.32 26.91 14.68
C ARG A 314 -5.03 26.39 16.09
N VAL A 315 -3.76 26.06 16.40
CA VAL A 315 -3.33 25.66 17.75
C VAL A 315 -3.63 26.75 18.77
N MET A 316 -3.24 28.00 18.47
CA MET A 316 -3.48 29.13 19.38
C MET A 316 -4.97 29.45 19.52
N CYS A 317 -5.74 29.46 18.43
CA CYS A 317 -7.19 29.68 18.49
C CYS A 317 -7.92 28.61 19.32
N ALA A 318 -7.57 27.33 19.18
CA ALA A 318 -8.14 26.26 20.01
C ALA A 318 -7.70 26.34 21.48
N TYR A 319 -6.47 26.78 21.75
CA TYR A 319 -5.96 27.03 23.10
C TYR A 319 -6.69 28.22 23.76
N GLU A 320 -6.86 29.33 23.04
CA GLU A 320 -7.63 30.51 23.47
C GLU A 320 -9.11 30.19 23.70
N SER A 321 -9.71 29.36 22.85
CA SER A 321 -11.08 28.83 22.99
C SER A 321 -11.26 28.00 24.27
N TYR A 322 -10.31 27.11 24.57
CA TYR A 322 -10.31 26.28 25.79
C TYR A 322 -10.07 27.11 27.06
N VAL A 323 -9.01 27.93 27.10
CA VAL A 323 -8.69 28.79 28.26
C VAL A 323 -9.78 29.86 28.47
N GLY A 324 -10.46 30.27 27.40
CA GLY A 324 -11.64 31.13 27.44
C GLY A 324 -12.89 30.47 28.04
N HIS A 325 -12.98 29.14 28.05
CA HIS A 325 -14.04 28.41 28.76
C HIS A 325 -13.76 28.33 30.28
N GLU A 326 -12.54 27.98 30.69
CA GLU A 326 -12.17 27.96 32.12
C GLU A 326 -12.38 29.32 32.80
N ARG A 327 -11.99 30.41 32.12
CA ARG A 327 -12.15 31.80 32.61
C ARG A 327 -13.59 32.32 32.67
N ARG A 328 -14.59 31.57 32.22
CA ARG A 328 -16.02 31.95 32.36
C ARG A 328 -16.67 31.43 33.65
N VAL A 329 -16.00 30.55 34.40
CA VAL A 329 -16.51 30.00 35.67
C VAL A 329 -16.06 30.83 36.88
N GLY A 330 -14.96 31.59 36.74
CA GLY A 330 -14.42 32.40 37.83
C GLY A 330 -13.77 33.70 37.37
N ASP A 331 -14.59 34.74 37.12
CA ASP A 331 -14.41 36.01 37.83
C ASP A 331 -15.55 37.01 37.62
N SER A 332 -15.98 37.67 38.69
CA SER A 332 -16.92 38.79 38.63
C SER A 332 -16.78 39.69 39.85
N LYS A 333 -15.80 40.63 39.82
CA LYS A 333 -15.92 41.98 40.42
C LYS A 333 -14.74 42.97 40.10
N VAL A 334 -14.97 43.82 39.08
CA VAL A 334 -14.80 45.30 39.02
C VAL A 334 -13.47 46.01 39.46
N VAL A 335 -12.93 46.94 38.63
CA VAL A 335 -12.71 48.42 38.91
C VAL A 335 -11.68 49.15 37.97
N LYS A 336 -12.21 50.00 37.06
CA LYS A 336 -11.82 51.37 36.56
C LYS A 336 -10.42 51.79 35.97
N SER A 337 -10.53 52.67 34.93
CA SER A 337 -9.64 53.81 34.50
C SER A 337 -8.21 53.54 33.96
N SER A 338 -7.56 54.29 33.03
CA SER A 338 -7.88 55.38 32.04
C SER A 338 -6.56 55.77 31.28
N GLY A 339 -6.46 56.48 30.13
CA GLY A 339 -7.39 57.04 29.14
C GLY A 339 -6.83 58.31 28.39
N ARG A 340 -7.22 58.55 27.12
CA ARG A 340 -6.98 59.72 26.19
C ARG A 340 -5.83 59.71 25.12
N ASN A 341 -6.24 59.93 23.85
CA ASN A 341 -5.64 60.70 22.71
C ASN A 341 -4.26 60.24 22.12
N ILE A 342 -3.83 60.47 20.85
CA ILE A 342 -4.03 61.53 19.80
C ILE A 342 -3.87 60.94 18.35
N PRO A 343 -4.49 61.50 17.27
CA PRO A 343 -4.17 61.26 15.82
C PRO A 343 -3.72 62.58 15.05
N PRO A 344 -3.59 62.66 13.69
CA PRO A 344 -2.59 62.05 12.76
C PRO A 344 -1.95 63.07 11.73
N ASP A 345 -1.44 62.58 10.57
CA ASP A 345 -1.26 63.21 9.21
C ASP A 345 0.15 63.43 8.55
N CYS A 346 0.14 63.66 7.20
CA CYS A 346 1.18 63.42 6.15
C CYS A 346 1.83 64.75 5.57
N PRO A 347 2.33 64.96 4.29
CA PRO A 347 2.68 64.13 3.08
C PRO A 347 3.94 64.55 2.20
N GLY A 348 4.23 63.88 1.04
CA GLY A 348 4.58 64.54 -0.28
C GLY A 348 6.00 64.52 -0.99
N ASP A 349 6.14 63.77 -2.11
CA ASP A 349 6.77 63.98 -3.48
C ASP A 349 8.15 64.65 -3.92
N ASN A 350 8.93 63.90 -4.76
CA ASN A 350 9.59 64.15 -6.10
C ASN A 350 10.94 64.93 -6.47
N HIS A 351 11.76 64.29 -7.39
CA HIS A 351 12.72 64.72 -8.48
C HIS A 351 14.12 65.48 -8.35
N GLY A 352 15.19 65.06 -9.13
CA GLY A 352 16.06 65.96 -9.98
C GLY A 352 17.65 65.96 -10.10
N GLU A 353 18.26 65.33 -11.15
CA GLU A 353 19.50 65.67 -12.00
C GLU A 353 21.04 65.79 -11.59
N LYS A 354 21.97 66.10 -12.57
CA LYS A 354 23.48 65.84 -12.66
C LYS A 354 24.39 66.96 -13.31
N ARG A 355 25.77 66.89 -13.27
CA ARG A 355 26.77 67.49 -14.26
C ARG A 355 28.30 67.10 -14.11
N GLU A 356 29.20 67.46 -15.08
CA GLU A 356 30.64 67.03 -15.24
C GLU A 356 31.65 68.03 -16.00
N ILE A 357 32.89 67.65 -16.46
CA ILE A 357 34.13 68.51 -16.69
C ILE A 357 34.95 68.26 -18.05
N PRO A 358 35.83 69.18 -18.63
CA PRO A 358 36.59 69.03 -19.94
C PRO A 358 38.18 69.29 -20.04
N LEU A 359 38.85 69.14 -21.25
CA LEU A 359 40.35 69.11 -21.56
C LEU A 359 40.88 69.59 -23.01
N MET A 360 42.21 69.57 -23.36
CA MET A 360 42.95 69.90 -24.69
C MET A 360 44.43 69.28 -24.82
N GLY A 361 45.36 69.33 -25.84
CA GLY A 361 45.45 69.65 -27.32
C GLY A 361 46.89 69.96 -28.01
N HIS A 362 47.17 69.54 -29.29
CA HIS A 362 48.12 70.07 -30.39
C HIS A 362 49.67 69.70 -30.72
N GLY A 363 50.00 69.10 -31.93
CA GLY A 363 50.91 69.56 -33.10
C GLY A 363 52.49 69.39 -33.33
N GLY A 364 53.04 68.96 -34.53
CA GLY A 364 54.54 68.98 -34.92
C GLY A 364 55.10 68.57 -36.37
N LYS A 365 56.34 68.99 -36.86
CA LYS A 365 56.99 68.90 -38.28
C LYS A 365 58.58 69.15 -38.35
N THR A 366 59.54 68.98 -39.35
CA THR A 366 59.94 68.17 -40.60
C THR A 366 61.37 68.48 -41.28
N GLY A 367 62.17 67.51 -41.84
CA GLY A 367 63.31 67.65 -42.88
C GLY A 367 63.87 66.39 -43.74
N ASP A 368 63.93 66.46 -45.11
CA ASP A 368 64.31 65.54 -46.30
C ASP A 368 63.56 64.33 -47.03
N ARG A 369 63.97 63.88 -48.27
CA ARG A 369 63.09 63.12 -49.25
C ARG A 369 63.63 61.98 -50.19
N ILE A 370 63.32 60.70 -49.91
CA ILE A 370 63.07 59.58 -50.88
C ILE A 370 61.68 59.73 -51.58
N ASP A 371 61.37 58.97 -52.65
CA ASP A 371 59.99 58.84 -53.17
C ASP A 371 58.98 58.39 -52.08
N LEU A 372 57.78 58.98 -52.11
CA LEU A 372 56.77 58.74 -51.10
C LEU A 372 56.21 57.31 -51.13
N LYS A 373 56.11 56.67 -52.30
CA LYS A 373 55.62 55.28 -52.38
C LYS A 373 56.65 54.31 -51.79
N THR A 374 57.93 54.51 -52.08
CA THR A 374 59.04 53.72 -51.52
C THR A 374 59.13 53.84 -49.99
N ILE A 375 58.97 55.05 -49.43
CA ILE A 375 58.92 55.27 -47.97
C ILE A 375 57.73 54.55 -47.34
N VAL A 376 56.53 54.74 -47.91
CA VAL A 376 55.31 54.14 -47.36
C VAL A 376 55.42 52.62 -47.35
N ARG A 377 56.03 52.02 -48.39
CA ARG A 377 56.35 50.58 -48.40
C ARG A 377 57.35 50.18 -47.31
N ARG A 378 58.40 50.95 -47.04
CA ARG A 378 59.34 50.69 -45.91
C ARG A 378 58.66 50.78 -44.55
N LEU A 379 57.80 51.77 -44.31
CA LEU A 379 57.02 51.87 -43.07
C LEU A 379 55.99 50.75 -42.94
N ILE A 380 55.37 50.30 -44.05
CA ILE A 380 54.47 49.14 -44.05
C ILE A 380 55.22 47.84 -43.73
N SER A 381 56.45 47.66 -44.19
CA SER A 381 57.24 46.45 -43.86
C SER A 381 57.67 46.35 -42.40
N VAL A 382 57.75 47.47 -41.66
CA VAL A 382 57.99 47.46 -40.20
C VAL A 382 56.71 47.62 -39.37
N TYR A 383 55.59 48.02 -39.97
CA TYR A 383 54.32 48.28 -39.27
C TYR A 383 53.91 47.11 -38.35
N ASP A 384 54.03 45.87 -38.83
CA ASP A 384 53.65 44.67 -38.08
C ASP A 384 54.62 44.30 -36.94
N GLN A 385 55.74 45.04 -36.77
CA GLN A 385 56.76 44.87 -35.73
C GLN A 385 56.72 45.97 -34.65
N MET A 386 56.11 47.12 -34.93
CA MET A 386 55.97 48.23 -33.97
C MET A 386 54.90 47.92 -32.90
N GLU A 387 54.88 48.66 -31.80
CA GLU A 387 53.79 48.57 -30.81
C GLU A 387 52.46 49.21 -31.29
N GLU A 388 51.39 49.09 -30.50
CA GLU A 388 50.10 49.72 -30.79
C GLU A 388 50.12 51.25 -30.70
N GLU A 389 50.73 51.76 -29.63
CA GLU A 389 51.04 53.16 -29.40
C GLU A 389 52.54 53.20 -29.13
N ASP A 390 53.27 53.88 -30.01
CA ASP A 390 54.72 53.85 -30.00
C ASP A 390 55.28 55.22 -30.40
N SER A 391 56.45 55.56 -29.86
CA SER A 391 57.05 56.87 -30.09
C SER A 391 57.42 57.05 -31.57
N TYR A 392 57.33 58.28 -32.08
CA TYR A 392 57.87 58.63 -33.40
C TYR A 392 59.35 58.18 -33.57
N ARG A 393 60.12 58.12 -32.48
CA ARG A 393 61.52 57.70 -32.49
C ARG A 393 61.68 56.21 -32.78
N SER A 394 60.86 55.35 -32.19
CA SER A 394 60.87 53.90 -32.44
C SER A 394 60.60 53.59 -33.92
N TRP A 395 59.60 54.27 -34.51
CA TRP A 395 59.30 54.19 -35.95
C TRP A 395 60.41 54.74 -36.85
N TYR A 396 61.29 55.61 -36.33
CA TYR A 396 62.47 56.10 -37.03
C TYR A 396 63.62 55.10 -36.97
N ASP A 397 63.94 54.61 -35.77
CA ASP A 397 65.02 53.67 -35.52
C ASP A 397 64.76 52.32 -36.23
N ALA A 398 63.52 51.80 -36.20
CA ALA A 398 63.15 50.55 -36.87
C ALA A 398 63.16 50.63 -38.41
N ALA A 399 62.82 51.79 -38.99
CA ALA A 399 62.57 51.91 -40.43
C ALA A 399 63.81 52.25 -41.29
N GLY A 400 64.95 52.59 -40.68
CA GLY A 400 66.21 52.84 -41.39
C GLY A 400 66.12 53.96 -42.44
N MET A 401 65.53 55.10 -42.08
CA MET A 401 65.29 56.26 -42.96
C MET A 401 65.53 57.59 -42.23
N THR A 402 65.65 58.70 -42.96
CA THR A 402 65.82 60.03 -42.34
C THR A 402 64.51 60.60 -41.77
N ALA A 403 64.60 61.65 -40.95
CA ALA A 403 63.47 62.13 -40.15
C ALA A 403 62.24 62.62 -40.96
N LYS A 404 62.37 63.38 -42.08
CA LYS A 404 61.17 63.67 -42.93
C LYS A 404 60.75 62.51 -43.79
N GLU A 405 61.58 61.50 -44.00
CA GLU A 405 61.13 60.32 -44.72
C GLU A 405 60.15 59.57 -43.83
N VAL A 406 60.54 59.33 -42.58
CA VAL A 406 59.64 58.81 -41.54
C VAL A 406 58.45 59.74 -41.33
N MET A 407 58.61 61.03 -40.99
CA MET A 407 57.46 61.94 -40.76
C MET A 407 56.52 62.09 -41.97
N ARG A 408 57.03 62.13 -43.20
CA ARG A 408 56.20 62.29 -44.42
C ARG A 408 55.53 60.98 -44.81
N GLY A 409 56.19 59.84 -44.57
CA GLY A 409 55.62 58.51 -44.70
C GLY A 409 54.51 58.28 -43.67
N LEU A 410 54.76 58.57 -42.40
CA LEU A 410 53.76 58.52 -41.33
C LEU A 410 52.56 59.42 -41.67
N ARG A 411 52.76 60.68 -42.07
CA ARG A 411 51.65 61.53 -42.54
C ARG A 411 50.93 61.04 -43.81
N ARG A 412 51.53 60.14 -44.60
CA ARG A 412 50.82 59.45 -45.69
C ARG A 412 50.07 58.22 -45.17
N LEU A 413 50.61 57.47 -44.21
CA LEU A 413 49.92 56.38 -43.51
C LEU A 413 48.70 56.89 -42.72
N GLU A 414 48.82 58.05 -42.08
CA GLU A 414 47.72 58.77 -41.40
C GLU A 414 46.61 59.16 -42.39
N LYS A 415 46.98 59.80 -43.52
CA LYS A 415 46.03 60.09 -44.62
C LYS A 415 45.39 58.83 -45.23
N LEU A 416 46.06 57.68 -45.16
CA LEU A 416 45.57 56.38 -45.60
C LEU A 416 44.84 55.59 -44.48
N LYS A 417 44.70 56.19 -43.29
CA LYS A 417 44.04 55.65 -42.09
C LYS A 417 44.67 54.37 -41.52
N TYR A 418 45.99 54.21 -41.67
CA TYR A 418 46.77 53.15 -40.99
C TYR A 418 47.19 53.55 -39.57
N ILE A 419 47.36 54.84 -39.29
CA ILE A 419 47.76 55.39 -37.99
C ILE A 419 47.03 56.71 -37.71
N SER A 420 47.20 57.27 -36.51
CA SER A 420 46.97 58.67 -36.18
C SER A 420 48.10 59.19 -35.29
N ILE A 421 48.56 60.41 -35.52
CA ILE A 421 49.67 61.00 -34.77
C ILE A 421 49.12 61.96 -33.71
N SER A 422 49.49 61.75 -32.44
CA SER A 422 49.11 62.59 -31.31
C SER A 422 50.33 62.83 -30.42
N ASN A 423 50.61 64.07 -30.02
CA ASN A 423 51.72 64.42 -29.09
C ASN A 423 53.12 63.84 -29.43
N PHE A 424 53.40 63.56 -30.72
CA PHE A 424 54.58 62.84 -31.26
C PHE A 424 54.57 61.30 -31.11
N ASP A 425 53.52 60.73 -30.55
CA ASP A 425 53.26 59.30 -30.54
C ASP A 425 52.47 58.86 -31.79
N VAL A 426 52.73 57.63 -32.23
CA VAL A 426 52.17 56.99 -33.42
C VAL A 426 51.24 55.89 -32.98
N ILE A 427 49.94 56.20 -32.95
CA ILE A 427 48.89 55.25 -32.57
C ILE A 427 48.42 54.52 -33.82
N LYS A 428 48.55 53.19 -33.85
CA LYS A 428 48.01 52.34 -34.90
C LYS A 428 46.49 52.47 -34.99
N ARG A 429 45.97 52.39 -36.22
CA ARG A 429 44.53 52.31 -36.49
C ARG A 429 44.23 50.99 -37.16
N PHE A 430 43.11 50.38 -36.80
CA PHE A 430 42.72 49.06 -37.26
C PHE A 430 41.41 49.16 -38.04
N ARG A 431 41.31 48.47 -39.17
CA ARG A 431 40.10 48.38 -40.00
C ARG A 431 39.58 46.94 -40.05
N SER A 432 38.29 46.75 -40.24
CA SER A 432 37.80 45.43 -40.68
C SER A 432 38.27 45.15 -42.12
N LEU A 433 38.26 43.90 -42.54
CA LEU A 433 38.61 43.53 -43.90
C LEU A 433 37.67 44.19 -44.92
N ASP A 434 36.38 44.32 -44.59
CA ASP A 434 35.40 45.04 -45.41
C ASP A 434 35.61 46.57 -45.39
N GLU A 435 35.90 47.18 -44.24
CA GLU A 435 36.27 48.61 -44.15
C GLU A 435 37.50 48.90 -45.02
N PHE A 436 38.52 48.04 -44.94
CA PHE A 436 39.74 48.17 -45.72
C PHE A 436 39.46 48.04 -47.22
N MET A 437 38.83 46.95 -47.65
CA MET A 437 38.45 46.70 -49.04
C MET A 437 37.55 47.82 -49.57
N GLY A 438 36.64 48.37 -48.76
CA GLY A 438 35.85 49.54 -49.11
C GLY A 438 36.72 50.75 -49.46
N THR A 439 37.73 51.04 -48.63
CA THR A 439 38.64 52.18 -48.82
C THR A 439 39.73 52.01 -49.89
N MET A 440 39.88 50.82 -50.50
CA MET A 440 40.81 50.63 -51.62
C MET A 440 40.33 51.35 -52.89
N GLU A 441 41.26 51.92 -53.67
CA GLU A 441 40.99 52.49 -54.99
C GLU A 441 40.42 51.41 -55.95
N GLU A 442 39.43 51.78 -56.78
CA GLU A 442 38.83 50.84 -57.74
C GLU A 442 39.77 50.54 -58.90
N GLY A 443 39.96 49.25 -59.20
CA GLY A 443 40.90 48.83 -60.24
C GLY A 443 41.29 47.36 -60.15
N GLN A 444 42.23 46.95 -61.00
CA GLN A 444 42.62 45.55 -61.19
C GLN A 444 43.14 44.89 -59.89
N GLY A 445 43.87 45.64 -59.06
CA GLY A 445 44.37 45.16 -57.77
C GLY A 445 43.26 44.76 -56.80
N LYS A 446 42.31 45.67 -56.56
CA LYS A 446 41.13 45.45 -55.71
C LYS A 446 40.27 44.30 -56.23
N LEU A 447 40.06 44.23 -57.55
CA LEU A 447 39.31 43.16 -58.22
C LEU A 447 39.97 41.79 -58.03
N PHE A 448 41.27 41.68 -58.29
CA PHE A 448 41.99 40.39 -58.17
C PHE A 448 42.08 39.94 -56.70
N LEU A 449 42.32 40.86 -55.76
CA LEU A 449 42.32 40.55 -54.33
C LEU A 449 40.94 40.05 -53.90
N LYS A 450 39.86 40.75 -54.23
CA LYS A 450 38.47 40.34 -53.93
C LYS A 450 38.14 38.94 -54.47
N LYS A 451 38.70 38.55 -55.61
CA LYS A 451 38.56 37.18 -56.17
C LYS A 451 39.40 36.15 -55.42
N ARG A 452 40.66 36.45 -55.08
CA ARG A 452 41.52 35.56 -54.27
C ARG A 452 40.95 35.31 -52.87
N LEU A 453 40.41 36.34 -52.21
CA LEU A 453 39.80 36.22 -50.87
C LEU A 453 38.54 35.34 -50.88
N ARG A 454 37.82 35.31 -52.01
CA ARG A 454 36.69 34.39 -52.25
C ARG A 454 37.11 32.95 -52.60
N GLY A 455 38.41 32.65 -52.65
CA GLY A 455 38.98 31.33 -52.88
C GLY A 455 39.57 31.08 -54.27
N MET A 456 39.13 31.82 -55.31
CA MET A 456 39.55 31.59 -56.72
C MET A 456 41.07 31.60 -56.87
N SER A 457 41.66 30.66 -57.60
CA SER A 457 43.11 30.63 -57.84
C SER A 457 43.57 31.73 -58.80
N ALA A 458 44.88 32.03 -58.77
CA ALA A 458 45.49 32.94 -59.74
C ALA A 458 45.43 32.43 -61.20
N ALA A 459 45.13 31.14 -61.42
CA ALA A 459 44.93 30.56 -62.75
C ALA A 459 43.49 30.74 -63.25
N GLU A 460 42.48 30.58 -62.39
CA GLU A 460 41.09 30.93 -62.73
C GLU A 460 40.96 32.41 -63.06
N ILE A 461 41.49 33.29 -62.20
CA ILE A 461 41.47 34.74 -62.41
C ILE A 461 42.20 35.12 -63.71
N ALA A 462 43.29 34.43 -64.06
CA ALA A 462 43.99 34.64 -65.32
C ALA A 462 43.12 34.29 -66.54
N LYS A 463 42.48 33.12 -66.53
CA LYS A 463 41.55 32.66 -67.57
C LYS A 463 40.35 33.59 -67.73
N GLU A 464 39.73 33.98 -66.61
CA GLU A 464 38.54 34.83 -66.56
C GLU A 464 38.82 36.31 -66.90
N GLN A 465 40.08 36.73 -66.98
CA GLN A 465 40.48 38.13 -67.22
C GLN A 465 41.38 38.30 -68.45
N GLY A 466 41.53 37.26 -69.28
CA GLY A 466 42.32 37.30 -70.52
C GLY A 466 43.80 37.62 -70.32
N LYS A 467 44.40 37.19 -69.20
CA LYS A 467 45.75 37.58 -68.77
C LYS A 467 46.61 36.37 -68.41
N SER A 468 47.93 36.54 -68.40
CA SER A 468 48.84 35.50 -67.89
C SER A 468 48.73 35.37 -66.36
N ARG A 469 48.85 34.15 -65.84
CA ARG A 469 48.94 33.87 -64.39
C ARG A 469 50.00 34.72 -63.71
N GLN A 470 51.15 34.92 -64.36
CA GLN A 470 52.25 35.74 -63.85
C GLN A 470 51.84 37.21 -63.69
N ARG A 471 51.07 37.79 -64.62
CA ARG A 471 50.60 39.17 -64.49
C ARG A 471 49.55 39.34 -63.39
N ILE A 472 48.69 38.34 -63.18
CA ILE A 472 47.77 38.31 -62.02
C ILE A 472 48.56 38.25 -60.71
N SER A 473 49.57 37.36 -60.62
CA SER A 473 50.46 37.28 -59.46
C SER A 473 51.17 38.61 -59.17
N GLN A 474 51.82 39.23 -60.16
CA GLN A 474 52.49 40.55 -59.98
C GLN A 474 51.56 41.61 -59.38
N VAL A 475 50.35 41.76 -59.92
CA VAL A 475 49.39 42.78 -59.43
C VAL A 475 48.90 42.45 -58.01
N LEU A 476 48.68 41.17 -57.69
CA LEU A 476 48.39 40.74 -56.32
C LEU A 476 49.58 40.98 -55.38
N ASP A 477 50.79 40.74 -55.86
CA ASP A 477 52.03 40.88 -55.10
C ASP A 477 52.35 42.34 -54.76
N GLU A 478 52.07 43.27 -55.67
CA GLU A 478 52.13 44.70 -55.43
C GLU A 478 51.10 45.15 -54.38
N VAL A 479 49.85 44.67 -54.48
CA VAL A 479 48.77 45.01 -53.55
C VAL A 479 49.03 44.44 -52.14
N LEU A 480 49.40 43.17 -52.03
CA LEU A 480 49.66 42.50 -50.75
C LEU A 480 50.90 43.06 -50.02
N ALA A 481 51.79 43.76 -50.72
CA ALA A 481 52.92 44.48 -50.12
C ALA A 481 52.51 45.84 -49.52
N GLU A 482 51.30 46.34 -49.80
CA GLU A 482 50.79 47.61 -49.29
C GLU A 482 49.74 47.42 -48.17
N ILE A 483 49.66 46.20 -47.60
CA ILE A 483 48.76 45.81 -46.50
C ILE A 483 49.60 45.22 -45.35
N PRO A 484 49.71 45.86 -44.17
CA PRO A 484 50.19 45.20 -42.95
C PRO A 484 49.16 44.16 -42.46
N ILE A 485 49.59 43.01 -41.95
CA ILE A 485 48.65 41.97 -41.46
C ILE A 485 47.94 42.43 -40.19
N THR A 486 48.64 43.12 -39.29
CA THR A 486 48.07 43.57 -38.00
C THR A 486 47.15 44.78 -38.17
N HIS A 487 47.10 45.42 -39.35
CA HIS A 487 46.19 46.53 -39.62
C HIS A 487 44.72 46.07 -39.77
N ILE A 488 44.49 44.82 -40.18
CA ILE A 488 43.15 44.25 -40.32
C ILE A 488 42.76 43.59 -38.99
N LYS A 489 41.61 43.97 -38.42
CA LYS A 489 41.14 43.57 -37.08
C LYS A 489 41.05 42.05 -36.93
N GLU A 490 40.48 41.40 -37.94
CA GLU A 490 40.19 39.97 -38.02
C GLU A 490 41.48 39.14 -38.05
N THR A 491 42.43 39.50 -38.92
CA THR A 491 43.73 38.82 -39.00
C THR A 491 44.57 39.13 -37.78
N ARG A 492 44.56 40.35 -37.23
CA ARG A 492 45.30 40.68 -36.00
C ARG A 492 44.91 39.78 -34.83
N ARG A 493 43.63 39.45 -34.68
CA ARG A 493 43.11 38.57 -33.60
C ARG A 493 43.44 37.09 -33.77
N THR A 494 43.87 36.68 -34.97
CA THR A 494 43.95 35.26 -35.35
C THR A 494 45.30 34.86 -35.95
N ILE A 495 46.21 35.81 -36.13
CA ILE A 495 47.53 35.62 -36.75
C ILE A 495 48.41 34.65 -35.97
N ASP A 496 48.37 34.67 -34.64
CA ASP A 496 49.25 33.84 -33.80
C ASP A 496 48.77 32.38 -33.80
N ILE A 497 47.46 32.16 -33.64
CA ILE A 497 46.84 30.84 -33.83
C ILE A 497 47.12 30.30 -35.25
N PHE A 498 47.03 31.16 -36.27
CA PHE A 498 47.35 30.80 -37.66
C PHE A 498 48.84 30.53 -37.89
N ARG A 499 49.76 31.11 -37.12
CA ARG A 499 51.20 30.87 -37.23
C ARG A 499 51.61 29.58 -36.52
N GLU A 500 51.18 29.41 -35.28
CA GLU A 500 51.62 28.34 -34.39
C GLU A 500 51.00 26.98 -34.72
N TYR A 501 49.71 26.93 -35.11
CA TYR A 501 48.94 25.69 -35.20
C TYR A 501 48.55 25.29 -36.63
N ALA A 502 48.34 23.99 -36.83
CA ALA A 502 47.91 23.38 -38.09
C ALA A 502 46.40 23.59 -38.41
N VAL A 503 45.93 24.83 -38.29
CA VAL A 503 44.52 25.22 -38.50
C VAL A 503 44.15 25.40 -39.97
N ASP A 504 42.90 25.08 -40.28
CA ASP A 504 42.29 25.06 -41.61
C ASP A 504 41.23 26.19 -41.79
N GLN A 505 40.50 26.18 -42.92
CA GLN A 505 39.47 27.19 -43.20
C GLN A 505 38.22 27.00 -42.34
N GLU A 506 37.89 25.75 -42.00
CA GLU A 506 36.68 25.37 -41.28
C GLU A 506 36.78 25.74 -39.80
N PHE A 507 37.97 25.57 -39.21
CA PHE A 507 38.32 26.13 -37.91
C PHE A 507 38.14 27.66 -37.87
N PHE A 508 38.53 28.37 -38.95
CA PHE A 508 38.31 29.81 -39.04
C PHE A 508 36.81 30.18 -39.05
N THR A 509 35.98 29.47 -39.82
CA THR A 509 34.54 29.80 -39.93
C THR A 509 33.70 29.30 -38.74
N GLU A 510 33.95 28.09 -38.25
CA GLU A 510 33.12 27.44 -37.22
C GLU A 510 33.62 27.70 -35.79
N VAL A 511 34.94 27.69 -35.57
CA VAL A 511 35.51 27.84 -34.21
C VAL A 511 35.74 29.32 -33.90
N LEU A 512 36.46 30.03 -34.76
CA LEU A 512 36.78 31.45 -34.56
C LEU A 512 35.64 32.40 -34.94
N LEU A 513 34.63 31.93 -35.69
CA LEU A 513 33.54 32.73 -36.28
C LEU A 513 34.03 33.85 -37.21
N GLU A 514 35.17 33.62 -37.85
CA GLU A 514 35.83 34.55 -38.77
C GLU A 514 35.47 34.27 -40.24
N LYS A 515 35.61 35.30 -41.08
CA LYS A 515 35.28 35.16 -42.51
C LYS A 515 36.33 34.28 -43.21
N LYS A 516 35.89 33.43 -44.15
CA LYS A 516 36.80 32.66 -45.03
C LYS A 516 37.77 33.58 -45.80
N GLU A 517 37.35 34.82 -46.09
CA GLU A 517 38.19 35.88 -46.64
C GLU A 517 39.38 36.21 -45.71
N THR A 518 39.21 36.23 -44.38
CA THR A 518 40.27 36.40 -43.37
C THR A 518 41.32 35.28 -43.47
N PHE A 519 40.88 34.02 -43.49
CA PHE A 519 41.76 32.85 -43.68
C PHE A 519 42.53 32.94 -45.00
N HIS A 520 41.87 33.32 -46.09
CA HIS A 520 42.53 33.49 -47.39
C HIS A 520 43.54 34.65 -47.40
N LEU A 521 43.33 35.73 -46.65
CA LEU A 521 44.31 36.81 -46.51
C LEU A 521 45.56 36.35 -45.75
N LEU A 522 45.41 35.66 -44.62
CA LEU A 522 46.53 35.09 -43.86
C LEU A 522 47.33 34.10 -44.72
N LYS A 523 46.63 33.17 -45.40
CA LYS A 523 47.22 32.18 -46.31
C LYS A 523 47.92 32.78 -47.53
N LEU A 524 47.56 34.00 -47.95
CA LEU A 524 48.29 34.78 -48.95
C LEU A 524 49.55 35.44 -48.36
N LYS A 525 49.43 36.08 -47.19
CA LYS A 525 50.48 36.93 -46.61
C LYS A 525 51.60 36.13 -45.97
N CYS A 526 51.29 35.21 -45.05
CA CYS A 526 52.30 34.42 -44.35
C CYS A 526 53.13 33.53 -45.31
N LYS A 527 52.55 33.15 -46.47
CA LYS A 527 53.27 32.45 -47.54
C LYS A 527 54.36 33.30 -48.20
N LYS A 528 54.11 34.60 -48.35
CA LYS A 528 55.03 35.53 -49.02
C LYS A 528 56.20 35.92 -48.12
N GLU A 529 55.97 35.93 -46.80
CA GLU A 529 56.91 36.39 -45.79
C GLU A 529 57.86 35.29 -45.27
N ARG A 530 57.80 34.06 -45.81
CA ARG A 530 58.54 32.85 -45.35
C ARG A 530 58.34 32.45 -43.88
N ILE A 531 57.32 33.00 -43.23
CA ILE A 531 56.92 32.65 -41.84
C ILE A 531 56.32 31.21 -41.77
N TRP A 532 56.22 30.51 -42.90
CA TRP A 532 55.62 29.18 -43.01
C TRP A 532 56.63 28.01 -42.92
N ASP A 533 57.94 28.29 -42.82
CA ASP A 533 58.99 27.27 -42.95
C ASP A 533 59.27 26.47 -41.65
N GLY A 534 58.40 26.59 -40.63
CA GLY A 534 58.48 25.87 -39.35
C GLY A 534 57.42 24.76 -39.19
N VAL A 535 57.74 23.74 -38.38
CA VAL A 535 56.78 22.68 -38.01
C VAL A 535 55.73 23.27 -37.07
N LYS A 536 54.46 23.25 -37.49
CA LYS A 536 53.32 23.71 -36.70
C LYS A 536 52.90 22.67 -35.67
N LYS A 537 52.38 23.15 -34.53
CA LYS A 537 51.71 22.32 -33.52
C LYS A 537 50.39 21.75 -34.05
N SER A 538 49.90 20.68 -33.43
CA SER A 538 48.63 20.05 -33.83
C SER A 538 47.44 20.98 -33.59
N LYS A 539 46.35 20.76 -34.33
CA LYS A 539 45.09 21.52 -34.18
C LYS A 539 44.52 21.39 -32.75
N SER A 540 44.76 20.25 -32.08
CA SER A 540 44.45 20.00 -30.67
C SER A 540 45.13 20.96 -29.70
N ASP A 541 46.35 21.36 -30.01
CA ASP A 541 47.27 21.98 -29.06
C ASP A 541 46.94 23.47 -28.81
N CYS A 542 45.95 24.00 -29.55
CA CYS A 542 45.43 25.36 -29.41
C CYS A 542 44.33 25.50 -28.35
N LEU A 543 43.82 24.39 -27.80
CA LEU A 543 42.67 24.37 -26.87
C LEU A 543 42.79 25.41 -25.73
N ASN A 544 44.00 25.56 -25.17
CA ASN A 544 44.29 26.44 -24.04
C ASN A 544 44.53 27.91 -24.44
N GLN A 545 44.60 28.22 -25.74
CA GLN A 545 44.59 29.59 -26.28
C GLN A 545 43.19 30.05 -26.72
N LEU A 546 42.19 29.15 -26.76
CA LEU A 546 40.84 29.48 -27.16
C LEU A 546 40.04 30.12 -26.01
N LEU A 547 39.25 31.14 -26.34
CA LEU A 547 38.22 31.67 -25.44
C LEU A 547 37.17 30.58 -25.13
N PRO A 548 36.44 30.63 -23.98
CA PRO A 548 35.48 29.59 -23.60
C PRO A 548 34.51 29.18 -24.72
N ASP A 549 33.85 30.14 -25.37
CA ASP A 549 32.92 29.86 -26.48
C ASP A 549 33.62 29.26 -27.71
N GLN A 550 34.90 29.60 -27.95
CA GLN A 550 35.71 29.01 -29.02
C GLN A 550 36.11 27.58 -28.66
N ARG A 551 36.47 27.31 -27.39
CA ARG A 551 36.79 25.96 -26.88
C ARG A 551 35.58 25.04 -27.03
N ILE A 552 34.39 25.51 -26.67
CA ILE A 552 33.11 24.81 -26.90
C ILE A 552 32.90 24.50 -28.40
N ARG A 553 33.04 25.49 -29.29
CA ARG A 553 32.85 25.27 -30.74
C ARG A 553 33.92 24.36 -31.35
N TYR A 554 35.15 24.39 -30.85
CA TYR A 554 36.22 23.47 -31.26
C TYR A 554 35.89 22.02 -30.87
N LEU A 555 35.54 21.81 -29.60
CA LEU A 555 35.14 20.49 -29.08
C LEU A 555 33.97 19.92 -29.91
N GLN A 556 32.93 20.72 -30.16
CA GLN A 556 31.81 20.32 -31.03
C GLN A 556 32.21 20.02 -32.48
N ALA A 557 33.12 20.80 -33.08
CA ALA A 557 33.55 20.60 -34.48
C ALA A 557 34.35 19.30 -34.67
N GLU A 558 35.18 18.94 -33.70
CA GLU A 558 36.00 17.72 -33.73
C GLU A 558 35.30 16.48 -33.11
N SER A 559 34.04 16.62 -32.66
CA SER A 559 33.31 15.59 -31.90
C SER A 559 34.03 15.13 -30.63
N LEU A 560 34.50 16.10 -29.84
CA LEU A 560 35.19 15.94 -28.56
C LEU A 560 34.36 16.57 -27.43
N PHE A 561 34.59 16.15 -26.19
CA PHE A 561 34.05 16.80 -24.98
C PHE A 561 34.95 16.52 -23.78
N GLU A 562 34.74 17.26 -22.68
CA GLU A 562 35.42 17.02 -21.40
C GLU A 562 34.65 15.99 -20.57
N ASP A 563 35.35 14.93 -20.14
CA ASP A 563 34.80 13.85 -19.31
C ASP A 563 34.64 14.25 -17.82
N GLU A 564 34.34 13.29 -16.95
CA GLU A 564 34.24 13.51 -15.51
C GLU A 564 35.54 13.93 -14.80
N ASN A 565 36.71 13.75 -15.43
CA ASN A 565 38.02 14.15 -14.92
C ASN A 565 38.46 15.53 -15.44
N GLY A 566 37.77 16.04 -16.48
CA GLY A 566 38.18 17.22 -17.25
C GLY A 566 39.10 16.90 -18.44
N ASP A 567 39.32 15.62 -18.74
CA ASP A 567 40.13 15.19 -19.89
C ASP A 567 39.31 15.32 -21.18
N VAL A 568 39.95 15.80 -22.25
CA VAL A 568 39.30 15.95 -23.56
C VAL A 568 39.28 14.60 -24.28
N VAL A 569 38.11 13.97 -24.31
CA VAL A 569 37.88 12.65 -24.91
C VAL A 569 36.94 12.75 -26.10
N LYS A 570 36.93 11.70 -26.94
CA LYS A 570 35.98 11.62 -28.06
C LYS A 570 34.54 11.47 -27.55
N MET A 571 33.62 12.23 -28.14
CA MET A 571 32.19 12.05 -27.94
C MET A 571 31.77 10.65 -28.39
N THR A 572 31.19 9.90 -27.45
CA THR A 572 30.52 8.63 -27.75
C THR A 572 29.30 8.50 -26.84
N LYS A 573 28.31 7.71 -27.27
CA LYS A 573 27.10 7.41 -26.48
C LYS A 573 27.42 6.83 -25.10
N ARG A 574 28.50 6.05 -24.98
CA ARG A 574 28.96 5.47 -23.71
C ARG A 574 29.65 6.50 -22.81
N ASN A 575 30.47 7.40 -23.36
CA ASN A 575 31.22 8.39 -22.59
C ASN A 575 30.28 9.52 -22.09
N LEU A 576 29.40 10.04 -22.95
CA LEU A 576 28.39 11.04 -22.57
C LEU A 576 27.46 10.51 -21.47
N MET A 577 27.07 9.24 -21.58
CA MET A 577 26.26 8.56 -20.56
C MET A 577 27.02 8.33 -19.24
N LYS A 578 28.35 8.10 -19.28
CA LYS A 578 29.19 8.03 -18.07
C LYS A 578 29.20 9.38 -17.33
N LYS A 579 29.49 10.47 -18.04
CA LYS A 579 29.46 11.85 -17.49
C LYS A 579 28.08 12.20 -16.92
N TYR A 580 27.00 11.88 -17.64
CA TYR A 580 25.64 12.06 -17.15
C TYR A 580 25.42 11.35 -15.80
N PHE A 581 25.78 10.08 -15.68
CA PHE A 581 25.60 9.34 -14.42
C PHE A 581 26.52 9.87 -13.32
N PHE A 582 27.75 10.27 -13.62
CA PHE A 582 28.67 10.89 -12.65
C PHE A 582 28.09 12.19 -12.03
N MET A 583 27.54 13.08 -12.86
CA MET A 583 27.03 14.39 -12.42
C MET A 583 25.60 14.34 -11.85
N HIS A 584 24.69 13.57 -12.46
CA HIS A 584 23.24 13.59 -12.14
C HIS A 584 22.69 12.23 -11.65
N GLY A 585 23.53 11.20 -11.61
CA GLY A 585 23.10 9.81 -11.37
C GLY A 585 23.38 9.27 -9.97
N ARG A 586 23.82 10.06 -8.99
CA ARG A 586 24.19 9.55 -7.64
C ARG A 586 23.01 9.01 -6.83
N ASP A 587 21.80 9.50 -7.09
CA ASP A 587 20.56 9.04 -6.47
C ASP A 587 19.87 7.96 -7.30
N ALA A 588 19.24 7.00 -6.61
CA ALA A 588 18.61 5.84 -7.24
C ALA A 588 17.22 6.17 -7.80
N ASP A 589 17.09 6.15 -9.12
CA ASP A 589 15.85 6.40 -9.85
C ASP A 589 15.58 5.33 -10.92
N SER A 590 14.40 5.36 -11.54
CA SER A 590 14.08 4.44 -12.64
C SER A 590 14.89 4.77 -13.89
N THR A 591 15.25 3.75 -14.68
CA THR A 591 15.94 3.92 -15.96
C THR A 591 15.22 4.87 -16.91
N LYS A 592 13.89 4.94 -16.85
CA LYS A 592 13.07 5.89 -17.63
C LYS A 592 13.32 7.34 -17.23
N ASN A 593 13.39 7.62 -15.93
CA ASN A 593 13.68 8.97 -15.43
C ASN A 593 15.12 9.39 -15.76
N HIS A 594 16.08 8.46 -15.68
CA HIS A 594 17.44 8.71 -16.16
C HIS A 594 17.52 8.91 -17.68
N HIS A 595 16.70 8.21 -18.47
CA HIS A 595 16.65 8.38 -19.93
C HIS A 595 16.08 9.74 -20.35
N VAL A 596 15.07 10.25 -19.63
CA VAL A 596 14.57 11.63 -19.79
C VAL A 596 15.66 12.65 -19.42
N ARG A 597 16.22 12.56 -18.21
CA ARG A 597 17.29 13.49 -17.77
C ARG A 597 18.56 13.43 -18.61
N TYR A 598 18.91 12.27 -19.17
CA TYR A 598 20.00 12.13 -20.13
C TYR A 598 19.71 12.87 -21.43
N SER A 599 18.44 12.90 -21.87
CA SER A 599 18.02 13.66 -23.06
C SER A 599 18.08 15.17 -22.81
N GLU A 600 17.71 15.62 -21.60
CA GLU A 600 17.84 17.01 -21.15
C GLU A 600 19.32 17.44 -21.07
N PHE A 601 20.17 16.62 -20.43
CA PHE A 601 21.62 16.78 -20.36
C PHE A 601 22.31 16.88 -21.74
N LEU A 602 21.86 16.11 -22.73
CA LEU A 602 22.37 16.23 -24.11
C LEU A 602 22.00 17.57 -24.75
N ASP A 603 20.83 18.11 -24.46
CA ASP A 603 20.39 19.40 -25.01
C ASP A 603 21.18 20.57 -24.37
N GLU A 604 21.57 20.43 -23.09
CA GLU A 604 22.42 21.36 -22.35
C GLU A 604 23.90 21.33 -22.79
N GLU A 605 24.60 20.19 -22.68
CA GLU A 605 26.04 20.06 -22.99
C GLU A 605 26.36 20.28 -24.47
N LEU A 606 25.45 19.92 -25.37
CA LEU A 606 25.66 20.06 -26.82
C LEU A 606 25.11 21.38 -27.38
N HIS A 607 24.71 22.29 -26.48
CA HIS A 607 24.28 23.67 -26.75
C HIS A 607 23.36 23.82 -27.98
N GLY A 608 22.33 22.97 -28.06
CA GLY A 608 21.24 23.12 -29.04
C GLY A 608 21.55 22.82 -30.51
N LYS A 609 22.73 22.28 -30.90
CA LYS A 609 22.96 21.80 -32.27
C LYS A 609 22.15 20.52 -32.55
N LYS A 610 20.88 20.70 -32.94
CA LYS A 610 19.87 19.63 -33.07
C LYS A 610 20.33 18.39 -33.85
N SER A 611 21.07 18.55 -34.95
CA SER A 611 21.60 17.42 -35.74
C SER A 611 22.62 16.57 -34.97
N VAL A 612 23.46 17.19 -34.14
CA VAL A 612 24.43 16.52 -33.27
C VAL A 612 23.69 15.84 -32.12
N ILE A 613 22.73 16.52 -31.50
CA ILE A 613 21.87 15.96 -30.46
C ILE A 613 21.15 14.69 -30.95
N GLU A 614 20.59 14.70 -32.17
CA GLU A 614 19.93 13.54 -32.77
C GLU A 614 20.91 12.38 -33.08
N GLU A 615 22.18 12.67 -33.39
CA GLU A 615 23.23 11.65 -33.52
C GLU A 615 23.49 10.94 -32.18
N TYR A 616 23.66 11.67 -31.08
CA TYR A 616 24.05 11.12 -29.77
C TYR A 616 22.87 10.62 -28.90
N ARG A 617 21.62 10.90 -29.29
CA ARG A 617 20.41 10.33 -28.65
C ARG A 617 20.37 8.80 -28.73
N ILE A 618 19.74 8.20 -27.72
CA ILE A 618 19.70 6.74 -27.50
C ILE A 618 18.23 6.34 -27.28
N SER A 619 17.79 5.20 -27.80
CA SER A 619 16.48 4.62 -27.45
C SER A 619 16.49 4.11 -26.01
N LEU A 620 15.33 4.09 -25.33
CA LEU A 620 15.25 3.56 -23.96
C LEU A 620 15.84 2.14 -23.85
N HIS A 621 15.58 1.28 -24.82
CA HIS A 621 16.11 -0.09 -24.85
C HIS A 621 17.65 -0.15 -24.96
N ASN A 622 18.25 0.68 -25.81
CA ASN A 622 19.71 0.72 -25.95
C ASN A 622 20.37 1.38 -24.72
N PHE A 623 19.67 2.30 -24.06
CA PHE A 623 20.08 2.91 -22.79
C PHE A 623 20.05 1.86 -21.65
N GLU A 624 18.97 1.08 -21.55
CA GLU A 624 18.86 -0.09 -20.65
C GLU A 624 19.98 -1.11 -20.87
N SER A 625 20.29 -1.46 -22.13
CA SER A 625 21.40 -2.37 -22.45
C SER A 625 22.76 -1.79 -22.03
N THR A 626 22.98 -0.48 -22.26
CA THR A 626 24.24 0.18 -21.89
C THR A 626 24.43 0.25 -20.36
N ILE A 627 23.34 0.36 -19.58
CA ILE A 627 23.37 0.25 -18.11
C ILE A 627 23.73 -1.18 -17.68
N ALA A 628 23.13 -2.19 -18.31
CA ALA A 628 23.41 -3.58 -17.98
C ALA A 628 24.88 -3.96 -18.22
N GLU A 629 25.52 -3.36 -19.23
CA GLU A 629 26.95 -3.47 -19.53
C GLU A 629 27.86 -2.58 -18.65
N SER A 630 27.40 -1.43 -18.16
CA SER A 630 28.28 -0.45 -17.51
C SER A 630 28.69 -0.85 -16.09
N SER A 631 30.00 -0.87 -15.84
CA SER A 631 30.56 -1.07 -14.49
C SER A 631 30.14 0.06 -13.53
N TYR A 632 30.17 1.30 -14.02
CA TYR A 632 29.87 2.52 -13.26
C TYR A 632 28.38 2.72 -12.87
N CYS A 633 27.50 1.77 -13.20
CA CYS A 633 26.10 1.79 -12.75
C CYS A 633 25.78 0.56 -11.90
N ILE A 634 25.01 0.76 -10.83
CA ILE A 634 24.50 -0.31 -9.97
C ILE A 634 22.96 -0.30 -9.93
N HIS A 635 22.36 -1.48 -9.85
CA HIS A 635 20.92 -1.63 -9.57
C HIS A 635 20.70 -1.91 -8.08
N SER A 636 19.69 -1.24 -7.54
CA SER A 636 19.22 -1.31 -6.14
C SER A 636 17.83 -1.94 -6.08
N TYR A 637 17.13 -1.82 -4.95
CA TYR A 637 15.71 -2.20 -4.85
C TYR A 637 14.83 -1.60 -5.97
N ASP A 638 13.76 -2.33 -6.33
CA ASP A 638 12.77 -1.92 -7.34
C ASP A 638 13.35 -1.62 -8.74
N GLN A 639 14.46 -2.29 -9.11
CA GLN A 639 15.20 -2.13 -10.37
C GLN A 639 15.80 -0.72 -10.60
N LYS A 640 15.73 0.17 -9.61
CA LYS A 640 16.30 1.52 -9.70
C LYS A 640 17.80 1.46 -9.90
N VAL A 641 18.32 2.35 -10.73
CA VAL A 641 19.73 2.46 -11.10
C VAL A 641 20.32 3.73 -10.52
N ARG A 642 21.63 3.72 -10.28
CA ARG A 642 22.44 4.92 -10.00
C ARG A 642 23.90 4.71 -10.40
N TYR A 643 24.65 5.80 -10.41
CA TYR A 643 26.12 5.79 -10.47
C TYR A 643 26.72 5.11 -9.24
N PHE A 644 27.83 4.41 -9.46
CA PHE A 644 28.57 3.67 -8.45
C PHE A 644 30.06 3.61 -8.79
N GLU A 645 30.91 3.94 -7.81
CA GLU A 645 32.37 4.01 -7.94
C GLU A 645 32.98 2.62 -7.68
N VAL A 646 33.40 1.93 -8.75
CA VAL A 646 33.80 0.51 -8.69
C VAL A 646 35.19 0.32 -8.09
N ASP A 647 36.06 1.31 -8.17
CA ASP A 647 37.49 1.16 -7.84
C ASP A 647 37.70 0.74 -6.38
N ARG A 648 36.91 1.29 -5.44
CA ARG A 648 36.88 0.87 -4.02
C ARG A 648 36.56 -0.60 -3.83
N ILE A 649 35.69 -1.17 -4.68
CA ILE A 649 35.30 -2.58 -4.62
C ILE A 649 36.42 -3.49 -5.15
N VAL A 650 37.21 -3.00 -6.11
CA VAL A 650 38.40 -3.70 -6.60
C VAL A 650 39.49 -3.70 -5.53
N GLU A 651 39.73 -2.56 -4.88
CA GLU A 651 40.67 -2.42 -3.75
C GLU A 651 40.29 -3.34 -2.58
N GLU A 652 39.02 -3.33 -2.17
CA GLU A 652 38.52 -4.12 -1.02
C GLU A 652 38.12 -5.56 -1.36
N LYS A 653 38.35 -6.06 -2.59
CA LYS A 653 37.95 -7.42 -3.02
C LYS A 653 38.39 -8.50 -2.04
N ALA A 654 39.63 -8.46 -1.56
CA ALA A 654 40.18 -9.45 -0.63
C ALA A 654 39.61 -9.36 0.80
N ASN A 655 38.91 -8.28 1.16
CA ASN A 655 38.15 -8.18 2.42
C ASN A 655 36.71 -8.63 2.23
N LEU A 656 36.10 -8.24 1.10
CA LEU A 656 34.78 -8.70 0.68
C LEU A 656 34.73 -10.24 0.58
N GLU A 657 35.71 -10.87 -0.06
CA GLU A 657 35.84 -12.34 -0.16
C GLU A 657 35.73 -13.07 1.20
N LYS A 658 36.39 -12.54 2.24
CA LYS A 658 36.39 -13.12 3.60
C LYS A 658 34.99 -13.15 4.21
N LEU A 659 34.16 -12.12 3.94
CA LEU A 659 32.79 -12.05 4.44
C LEU A 659 31.87 -13.12 3.86
N PHE A 660 32.23 -13.71 2.70
CA PHE A 660 31.49 -14.78 2.05
C PHE A 660 32.06 -16.18 2.29
N MET A 661 33.08 -16.35 3.14
CA MET A 661 33.59 -17.67 3.55
C MET A 661 32.65 -18.36 4.56
N LEU A 662 31.42 -18.61 4.13
CA LEU A 662 30.35 -19.24 4.91
C LEU A 662 30.31 -20.77 4.70
N PRO A 663 29.67 -21.54 5.60
CA PRO A 663 29.40 -22.97 5.41
C PRO A 663 28.58 -23.32 4.15
N GLU A 664 28.49 -24.61 3.82
CA GLU A 664 27.63 -25.10 2.73
C GLU A 664 26.16 -24.68 2.94
N GLY A 665 25.61 -23.90 2.00
CA GLY A 665 24.24 -23.43 2.11
C GLY A 665 23.77 -22.58 0.93
N ILE A 666 22.49 -22.20 1.00
CA ILE A 666 21.89 -21.17 0.13
C ILE A 666 21.52 -20.00 1.04
N TYR A 667 22.08 -18.83 0.75
CA TYR A 667 22.01 -17.63 1.57
C TYR A 667 21.34 -16.48 0.82
N SER A 668 20.75 -15.53 1.56
CA SER A 668 20.43 -14.19 1.07
C SER A 668 21.63 -13.28 1.28
N THR A 669 21.90 -12.33 0.37
CA THR A 669 22.86 -11.25 0.63
C THR A 669 22.49 -10.38 1.82
N SER A 670 21.22 -10.36 2.24
CA SER A 670 20.79 -9.65 3.45
C SER A 670 21.46 -10.20 4.71
N PHE A 671 21.73 -11.51 4.79
CA PHE A 671 22.42 -12.15 5.92
C PHE A 671 23.83 -11.57 6.16
N VAL A 672 24.58 -11.31 5.08
CA VAL A 672 25.92 -10.73 5.15
C VAL A 672 25.84 -9.20 5.29
N TYR A 673 24.88 -8.56 4.63
CA TYR A 673 24.67 -7.11 4.69
C TYR A 673 24.30 -6.64 6.11
N GLU A 674 23.28 -7.24 6.73
CA GLU A 674 22.78 -6.86 8.06
C GLU A 674 23.83 -7.03 9.16
N THR A 675 24.76 -7.99 9.00
CA THR A 675 25.85 -8.23 9.94
C THR A 675 27.07 -7.32 9.75
N ASN A 676 27.19 -6.62 8.60
CA ASN A 676 28.34 -5.79 8.24
C ASN A 676 27.92 -4.42 7.65
N GLU A 677 26.74 -3.90 8.01
CA GLU A 677 26.11 -2.75 7.33
C GLU A 677 26.99 -1.50 7.30
N SER A 678 27.71 -1.21 8.39
CA SER A 678 28.61 -0.05 8.47
C SER A 678 29.77 -0.13 7.48
N TYR A 679 30.32 -1.33 7.25
CA TYR A 679 31.36 -1.56 6.26
C TYR A 679 30.81 -1.40 4.84
N PHE A 680 29.67 -2.02 4.51
CA PHE A 680 29.05 -1.86 3.19
C PHE A 680 28.67 -0.41 2.86
N ARG A 681 28.12 0.33 3.84
CA ARG A 681 27.86 1.78 3.69
C ARG A 681 29.14 2.60 3.46
N SER A 682 30.29 2.19 3.99
CA SER A 682 31.57 2.88 3.73
C SER A 682 32.11 2.66 2.31
N LEU A 683 31.66 1.59 1.65
CA LEU A 683 31.88 1.29 0.23
C LEU A 683 30.77 1.84 -0.68
N ASP A 684 29.91 2.73 -0.16
CA ASP A 684 28.69 3.22 -0.81
C ASP A 684 27.76 2.10 -1.33
N ILE A 685 27.69 0.94 -0.67
CA ILE A 685 26.67 -0.09 -0.93
C ILE A 685 25.51 0.18 0.03
N LYS A 686 24.35 0.55 -0.52
CA LYS A 686 23.21 1.13 0.22
C LYS A 686 22.17 0.09 0.66
N ASP A 687 22.10 -1.06 -0.02
CA ASP A 687 21.22 -2.17 0.34
C ASP A 687 21.78 -3.54 -0.07
N HIS A 688 21.07 -4.61 0.31
CA HIS A 688 21.48 -5.98 0.01
C HIS A 688 21.22 -6.42 -1.45
N HIS A 689 20.43 -5.68 -2.23
CA HIS A 689 20.27 -5.88 -3.68
C HIS A 689 21.45 -5.30 -4.44
N GLU A 690 21.95 -4.12 -4.05
CA GLU A 690 23.21 -3.57 -4.51
C GLU A 690 24.36 -4.55 -4.22
N LEU A 691 24.47 -5.07 -2.99
CA LEU A 691 25.48 -6.09 -2.64
C LEU A 691 25.40 -7.34 -3.53
N HIS A 692 24.19 -7.80 -3.86
CA HIS A 692 24.00 -8.93 -4.79
C HIS A 692 24.49 -8.59 -6.20
N ASN A 693 24.26 -7.36 -6.68
CA ASN A 693 24.71 -6.92 -7.99
C ASN A 693 26.24 -6.67 -8.04
N VAL A 694 26.86 -6.25 -6.93
CA VAL A 694 28.33 -6.19 -6.77
C VAL A 694 28.94 -7.60 -6.89
N LEU A 695 28.43 -8.57 -6.11
CA LEU A 695 28.88 -9.97 -6.19
C LEU A 695 28.79 -10.52 -7.61
N LYS A 696 27.66 -10.26 -8.29
CA LYS A 696 27.36 -10.77 -9.63
C LYS A 696 28.16 -10.12 -10.77
N ARG A 697 28.61 -8.86 -10.62
CA ARG A 697 29.16 -8.06 -11.74
C ARG A 697 30.60 -7.55 -11.53
N MET A 698 31.11 -7.57 -10.31
CA MET A 698 32.37 -6.89 -9.95
C MET A 698 33.35 -7.81 -9.20
N LEU A 699 32.85 -8.68 -8.32
CA LEU A 699 33.70 -9.56 -7.52
C LEU A 699 34.01 -10.90 -8.21
N ASP A 700 33.01 -11.54 -8.83
CA ASP A 700 33.11 -12.83 -9.56
C ASP A 700 33.93 -13.90 -8.80
N LEU A 701 33.26 -14.56 -7.84
CA LEU A 701 33.90 -15.46 -6.88
C LEU A 701 33.53 -16.92 -7.18
N ASP A 702 34.49 -17.71 -7.66
CA ASP A 702 34.29 -19.10 -8.16
C ASP A 702 33.48 -20.02 -7.24
N PHE A 703 33.63 -19.87 -5.93
CA PHE A 703 32.94 -20.69 -4.92
C PHE A 703 31.49 -20.26 -4.64
N ILE A 704 31.04 -19.12 -5.18
CA ILE A 704 29.71 -18.54 -5.01
C ILE A 704 28.89 -18.68 -6.29
N LYS A 705 27.87 -19.53 -6.26
CA LYS A 705 26.88 -19.60 -7.34
C LYS A 705 25.77 -18.58 -7.11
N ILE A 706 25.81 -17.47 -7.85
CA ILE A 706 24.72 -16.48 -7.91
C ILE A 706 23.42 -17.16 -8.34
N ARG A 707 22.29 -16.78 -7.71
CA ARG A 707 20.94 -17.28 -8.03
C ARG A 707 19.99 -16.10 -8.27
N ARG A 708 18.68 -16.30 -8.07
CA ARG A 708 17.69 -15.21 -8.14
C ARG A 708 17.91 -14.24 -6.98
N ILE A 709 18.11 -12.95 -7.28
CA ILE A 709 18.20 -11.84 -6.31
C ILE A 709 17.17 -12.02 -5.17
N PRO A 710 17.57 -11.98 -3.89
CA PRO A 710 18.92 -11.75 -3.34
C PRO A 710 19.76 -13.03 -3.10
N GLU A 711 19.33 -14.21 -3.55
CA GLU A 711 19.94 -15.50 -3.18
C GLU A 711 21.29 -15.82 -3.87
N PHE A 712 22.24 -16.38 -3.12
CA PHE A 712 23.45 -17.05 -3.61
C PHE A 712 23.62 -18.43 -2.95
N ALA A 713 24.51 -19.27 -3.47
CA ALA A 713 24.82 -20.58 -2.90
C ALA A 713 26.32 -20.87 -2.83
N ILE A 714 26.74 -21.57 -1.77
CA ILE A 714 28.09 -22.09 -1.54
C ILE A 714 27.97 -23.60 -1.39
N GLY A 715 28.66 -24.37 -2.24
CA GLY A 715 28.62 -25.84 -2.26
C GLY A 715 27.29 -26.49 -2.69
N VAL A 716 26.17 -25.76 -2.69
CA VAL A 716 24.83 -26.30 -2.98
C VAL A 716 24.43 -26.11 -4.45
N ALA A 717 24.19 -27.21 -5.17
CA ALA A 717 23.61 -27.19 -6.51
C ALA A 717 22.08 -26.99 -6.48
N ASP A 718 21.34 -27.88 -5.80
CA ASP A 718 19.87 -27.83 -5.72
C ASP A 718 19.32 -27.44 -4.34
N LYS A 719 18.25 -26.64 -4.35
CA LYS A 719 17.60 -26.07 -3.18
C LYS A 719 16.64 -27.04 -2.49
N ILE A 720 15.99 -27.94 -3.23
CA ILE A 720 15.01 -28.89 -2.70
C ILE A 720 15.72 -30.08 -2.06
N GLU A 721 16.83 -30.54 -2.65
CA GLU A 721 17.70 -31.54 -2.06
C GLU A 721 18.35 -31.02 -0.76
N TRP A 722 18.86 -29.78 -0.76
CA TRP A 722 19.42 -29.14 0.44
C TRP A 722 18.37 -28.94 1.56
N PHE A 723 17.17 -28.45 1.24
CA PHE A 723 16.05 -28.43 2.19
C PHE A 723 15.72 -29.85 2.69
N THR A 724 15.77 -30.88 1.84
CA THR A 724 15.57 -32.27 2.25
C THR A 724 16.67 -32.75 3.21
N ARG A 725 17.95 -32.37 3.00
CA ARG A 725 19.05 -32.65 3.93
C ARG A 725 18.83 -31.97 5.29
N LEU A 726 18.39 -30.71 5.30
CA LEU A 726 18.06 -29.97 6.52
C LEU A 726 16.84 -30.55 7.26
N ILE A 727 15.75 -30.90 6.55
CA ILE A 727 14.58 -31.57 7.16
C ILE A 727 14.98 -32.92 7.75
N LYS A 728 15.83 -33.71 7.08
CA LYS A 728 16.37 -34.97 7.63
C LYS A 728 17.17 -34.76 8.92
N LYS A 729 17.92 -33.66 9.03
CA LYS A 729 18.75 -33.33 10.20
C LYS A 729 17.94 -32.74 11.37
N LEU A 730 16.88 -31.98 11.09
CA LEU A 730 16.13 -31.20 12.09
C LEU A 730 14.77 -31.81 12.47
N SER A 731 14.27 -32.79 11.71
CA SER A 731 13.00 -33.48 11.98
C SER A 731 13.02 -34.22 13.33
N PRO A 732 11.96 -34.15 14.16
CA PRO A 732 10.68 -33.49 13.91
C PRO A 732 10.70 -32.01 14.33
N ILE A 733 10.40 -31.11 13.38
CA ILE A 733 10.37 -29.66 13.59
C ILE A 733 9.02 -29.08 13.13
N THR A 734 8.56 -27.95 13.69
CA THR A 734 7.40 -27.24 13.12
C THR A 734 7.83 -26.50 11.85
N LEU A 735 6.91 -26.33 10.89
CA LEU A 735 7.16 -25.52 9.71
C LEU A 735 7.61 -24.11 10.09
N ASP A 736 7.00 -23.52 11.11
CA ASP A 736 7.36 -22.19 11.60
C ASP A 736 8.80 -22.15 12.16
N ALA A 737 9.20 -23.12 13.00
CA ALA A 737 10.57 -23.17 13.52
C ALA A 737 11.62 -23.47 12.44
N PHE A 738 11.28 -24.28 11.42
CA PHE A 738 12.16 -24.54 10.29
C PHE A 738 12.36 -23.30 9.40
N ILE A 739 11.29 -22.53 9.15
CA ILE A 739 11.38 -21.28 8.41
C ILE A 739 12.16 -20.23 9.21
N ASN A 740 11.90 -20.09 10.51
CA ASN A 740 12.68 -19.20 11.38
C ASN A 740 14.18 -19.59 11.40
N HIS A 741 14.51 -20.88 11.39
CA HIS A 741 15.90 -21.35 11.29
C HIS A 741 16.55 -20.92 9.96
N LEU A 742 15.82 -21.03 8.84
CA LEU A 742 16.30 -20.58 7.53
C LEU A 742 16.41 -19.05 7.40
N GLU A 743 15.53 -18.28 8.05
CA GLU A 743 15.66 -16.83 8.15
C GLU A 743 16.89 -16.45 9.00
N GLN A 744 17.01 -16.98 10.21
CA GLN A 744 18.07 -16.59 11.15
C GLN A 744 19.49 -17.03 10.77
N ASN A 745 19.65 -18.17 10.11
CA ASN A 745 20.98 -18.75 9.83
C ASN A 745 21.42 -18.59 8.37
N PHE A 746 20.52 -18.13 7.49
CA PHE A 746 20.78 -18.00 6.05
C PHE A 746 20.11 -16.76 5.40
N GLY A 747 19.33 -15.96 6.14
CA GLY A 747 18.64 -14.76 5.63
C GLY A 747 17.51 -15.03 4.62
N LEU A 748 17.06 -16.28 4.46
CA LEU A 748 16.12 -16.65 3.39
C LEU A 748 14.69 -16.22 3.72
N HIS A 749 14.16 -15.23 2.97
CA HIS A 749 12.81 -14.66 3.15
C HIS A 749 11.72 -15.73 3.42
N GLY A 750 11.16 -15.72 4.64
CA GLY A 750 10.35 -16.80 5.18
C GLY A 750 9.05 -17.08 4.43
N PRO A 751 8.19 -16.09 4.11
CA PRO A 751 7.00 -16.28 3.29
C PRO A 751 7.24 -16.98 1.94
N SER A 752 8.29 -16.60 1.20
CA SER A 752 8.66 -17.27 -0.06
C SER A 752 9.18 -18.69 0.18
N THR A 753 10.04 -18.85 1.19
CA THR A 753 10.61 -20.15 1.59
C THR A 753 9.53 -21.13 2.05
N ARG A 754 8.58 -20.67 2.86
CA ARG A 754 7.39 -21.40 3.34
C ARG A 754 6.54 -21.89 2.18
N THR A 755 6.26 -21.01 1.23
CA THR A 755 5.50 -21.36 0.03
C THR A 755 6.23 -22.46 -0.75
N ARG A 756 7.54 -22.33 -0.95
CA ARG A 756 8.33 -23.34 -1.67
C ARG A 756 8.39 -24.69 -0.94
N VAL A 757 8.53 -24.71 0.39
CA VAL A 757 8.49 -25.96 1.18
C VAL A 757 7.11 -26.62 1.11
N LEU A 758 6.02 -25.85 1.15
CA LEU A 758 4.65 -26.38 1.04
C LEU A 758 4.32 -26.93 -0.36
N THR A 759 4.83 -26.31 -1.43
CA THR A 759 4.57 -26.74 -2.82
C THR A 759 5.48 -27.88 -3.26
N ASP A 760 6.79 -27.79 -2.95
CA ASP A 760 7.81 -28.66 -3.55
C ASP A 760 8.21 -29.84 -2.64
N LEU A 761 7.89 -29.79 -1.34
CA LEU A 761 8.17 -30.84 -0.34
C LEU A 761 6.93 -31.33 0.46
N PRO A 762 5.72 -31.42 -0.14
CA PRO A 762 4.47 -31.68 0.60
C PRO A 762 4.41 -33.04 1.29
N GLU A 763 5.18 -34.04 0.86
CA GLU A 763 5.24 -35.36 1.51
C GLU A 763 5.91 -35.35 2.90
N TYR A 764 6.66 -34.30 3.24
CA TYR A 764 7.24 -34.10 4.56
C TYR A 764 6.32 -33.32 5.52
N VAL A 765 5.22 -32.74 5.02
CA VAL A 765 4.34 -31.84 5.77
C VAL A 765 3.16 -32.61 6.37
N THR A 766 2.92 -32.47 7.67
CA THR A 766 1.74 -33.01 8.37
C THR A 766 0.57 -32.01 8.44
N PRO A 767 -0.68 -32.44 8.72
CA PRO A 767 -1.81 -31.52 8.91
C PRO A 767 -1.56 -30.45 9.99
N GLU A 768 -0.81 -30.80 11.04
CA GLU A 768 -0.43 -29.92 12.15
C GLU A 768 0.76 -29.00 11.80
N ARG A 769 1.12 -28.89 10.52
CA ARG A 769 2.24 -28.11 9.99
C ARG A 769 3.59 -28.48 10.61
N LYS A 770 3.86 -29.77 10.81
CA LYS A 770 5.20 -30.26 11.17
C LYS A 770 5.91 -30.82 9.94
N LEU A 771 7.23 -30.67 9.91
CA LEU A 771 8.11 -31.27 8.92
C LEU A 771 8.75 -32.52 9.52
N ILE A 772 8.46 -33.68 8.94
CA ILE A 772 8.83 -34.99 9.48
C ILE A 772 9.39 -35.88 8.38
N HIS A 773 10.60 -36.39 8.58
CA HIS A 773 11.21 -37.39 7.71
C HIS A 773 10.60 -38.78 7.99
N ALA A 774 9.56 -39.15 7.22
CA ALA A 774 8.88 -40.44 7.33
C ALA A 774 9.73 -41.59 6.75
N SER A 775 10.61 -42.16 7.58
CA SER A 775 11.59 -43.19 7.19
C SER A 775 11.01 -44.59 6.92
N ALA A 776 9.74 -44.85 7.20
CA ALA A 776 9.13 -46.18 7.12
C ALA A 776 8.19 -46.37 5.91
N LYS A 777 8.18 -47.59 5.34
CA LYS A 777 7.08 -48.02 4.45
C LYS A 777 5.78 -48.12 5.28
N PRO A 778 4.61 -47.72 4.74
CA PRO A 778 3.31 -47.88 5.41
C PRO A 778 3.01 -49.34 5.81
N ALA A 779 3.17 -49.67 7.09
CA ALA A 779 2.91 -51.02 7.60
C ALA A 779 1.42 -51.39 7.49
N THR A 780 1.14 -52.66 7.20
CA THR A 780 -0.21 -53.17 6.87
C THR A 780 -1.24 -52.86 7.97
N ILE A 781 -0.82 -52.90 9.23
CA ILE A 781 -1.67 -52.57 10.39
C ILE A 781 -2.22 -51.14 10.30
N HIS A 782 -1.38 -50.16 9.95
CA HIS A 782 -1.80 -48.77 9.86
C HIS A 782 -2.75 -48.50 8.69
N LYS A 783 -2.53 -49.16 7.54
CA LYS A 783 -3.46 -49.12 6.41
C LYS A 783 -4.82 -49.72 6.78
N ASN A 784 -4.82 -50.86 7.47
CA ASN A 784 -6.04 -51.54 7.90
C ASN A 784 -6.81 -50.75 8.96
N PHE A 785 -6.12 -49.99 9.83
CA PHE A 785 -6.75 -49.02 10.73
C PHE A 785 -7.44 -47.89 9.94
N LEU A 786 -6.73 -47.23 9.02
CA LEU A 786 -7.31 -46.15 8.22
C LEU A 786 -8.50 -46.59 7.37
N LYS A 787 -8.42 -47.76 6.72
CA LYS A 787 -9.56 -48.35 5.98
C LYS A 787 -10.78 -48.69 6.84
N ARG A 788 -10.65 -48.71 8.18
CA ARG A 788 -11.78 -48.90 9.11
C ARG A 788 -12.40 -47.58 9.59
N ILE A 789 -11.62 -46.49 9.63
CA ILE A 789 -12.10 -45.17 10.11
C ILE A 789 -12.44 -44.18 8.98
N LEU A 790 -11.89 -44.36 7.79
CA LEU A 790 -12.19 -43.58 6.58
C LEU A 790 -13.21 -44.34 5.72
N VAL A 791 -14.48 -44.18 6.06
CA VAL A 791 -15.65 -44.83 5.43
C VAL A 791 -16.42 -43.84 4.55
N ASP A 792 -16.56 -42.60 5.01
CA ASP A 792 -17.31 -41.52 4.36
C ASP A 792 -16.48 -40.81 3.28
N ASP A 793 -17.12 -40.09 2.35
CA ASP A 793 -16.43 -39.47 1.22
C ASP A 793 -15.52 -38.29 1.59
N ILE A 794 -15.82 -37.64 2.72
CA ILE A 794 -15.11 -36.46 3.23
C ILE A 794 -15.06 -36.42 4.77
N TYR A 795 -13.95 -35.93 5.28
CA TYR A 795 -13.70 -35.65 6.69
C TYR A 795 -13.07 -34.27 6.85
N ILE A 796 -13.49 -33.50 7.87
CA ILE A 796 -12.66 -32.42 8.40
C ILE A 796 -11.49 -33.11 9.12
N ALA A 797 -10.24 -32.76 8.77
CA ALA A 797 -9.08 -33.47 9.31
C ALA A 797 -8.96 -33.29 10.84
N GLN A 798 -9.29 -32.10 11.35
CA GLN A 798 -9.26 -31.81 12.79
C GLN A 798 -10.27 -32.65 13.57
N ASP A 799 -11.54 -32.70 13.13
CA ASP A 799 -12.60 -33.53 13.74
C ASP A 799 -12.21 -35.02 13.77
N LEU A 800 -11.45 -35.50 12.77
CA LEU A 800 -10.93 -36.87 12.75
C LEU A 800 -9.78 -37.06 13.76
N ILE A 801 -8.84 -36.11 13.85
CA ILE A 801 -7.72 -36.14 14.81
C ILE A 801 -8.22 -36.12 16.25
N ASP A 802 -9.18 -35.26 16.58
CA ASP A 802 -9.75 -35.16 17.92
C ASP A 802 -10.72 -36.32 18.24
N GLY A 803 -11.35 -36.92 17.22
CA GLY A 803 -12.18 -38.12 17.37
C GLY A 803 -11.39 -39.42 17.59
N PHE A 804 -10.11 -39.48 17.22
CA PHE A 804 -9.27 -40.67 17.34
C PHE A 804 -7.90 -40.34 17.97
N PRO A 805 -7.72 -40.51 19.29
CA PRO A 805 -6.49 -40.13 20.00
C PRO A 805 -5.18 -40.71 19.43
N VAL A 806 -5.23 -41.88 18.79
CA VAL A 806 -4.08 -42.48 18.09
C VAL A 806 -3.59 -41.66 16.88
N LEU A 807 -4.48 -40.89 16.23
CA LEU A 807 -4.09 -39.92 15.21
C LEU A 807 -3.44 -38.68 15.83
N LYS A 808 -3.77 -38.34 17.08
CA LYS A 808 -3.15 -37.22 17.80
C LYS A 808 -1.76 -37.56 18.33
N SER A 809 -1.53 -38.80 18.75
CA SER A 809 -0.21 -39.30 19.20
C SER A 809 0.70 -39.75 18.06
N SER A 810 0.14 -40.16 16.91
CA SER A 810 0.90 -40.81 15.83
C SER A 810 0.47 -40.35 14.42
N GLY A 811 -0.10 -39.15 14.31
CA GLY A 811 -0.63 -38.58 13.06
C GLY A 811 0.40 -38.49 11.92
N ASN A 812 1.69 -38.39 12.25
CA ASN A 812 2.79 -38.49 11.29
C ASN A 812 2.81 -39.84 10.52
N ILE A 813 2.44 -40.95 11.16
CA ILE A 813 2.34 -42.27 10.52
C ILE A 813 1.09 -42.37 9.65
N TYR A 814 -0.03 -41.81 10.12
CA TYR A 814 -1.36 -42.02 9.54
C TYR A 814 -1.77 -40.99 8.48
N LEU A 815 -1.46 -39.71 8.68
CA LEU A 815 -2.04 -38.57 7.94
C LEU A 815 -1.08 -37.92 6.92
N ASN A 816 0.02 -38.60 6.60
CA ASN A 816 0.92 -38.17 5.51
C ASN A 816 0.35 -38.56 4.12
N LYS A 817 0.75 -37.80 3.09
CA LYS A 817 0.33 -37.94 1.69
C LYS A 817 0.46 -39.38 1.16
N LYS A 818 1.52 -40.10 1.53
CA LYS A 818 1.82 -41.47 1.06
C LYS A 818 0.93 -42.53 1.70
N MET A 819 0.60 -42.36 2.98
CA MET A 819 -0.28 -43.26 3.72
C MET A 819 -1.72 -43.12 3.26
N LEU A 820 -2.26 -41.89 3.24
CA LEU A 820 -3.65 -41.60 2.83
C LEU A 820 -3.91 -42.08 1.39
N LYS A 821 -2.98 -41.79 0.46
CA LYS A 821 -3.10 -42.26 -0.92
C LYS A 821 -3.13 -43.79 -1.02
N SER A 822 -2.38 -44.48 -0.16
CA SER A 822 -2.38 -45.95 -0.11
C SER A 822 -3.66 -46.60 0.45
N VAL A 823 -4.64 -45.79 0.86
CA VAL A 823 -6.00 -46.22 1.27
C VAL A 823 -7.12 -45.53 0.48
N GLY A 824 -6.81 -44.78 -0.59
CA GLY A 824 -7.79 -44.16 -1.49
C GLY A 824 -8.25 -42.74 -1.12
N TYR A 825 -7.48 -42.02 -0.30
CA TYR A 825 -7.83 -40.67 0.17
C TYR A 825 -6.68 -39.67 -0.04
N VAL A 826 -7.01 -38.38 -0.13
CA VAL A 826 -6.05 -37.26 -0.22
C VAL A 826 -6.33 -36.24 0.89
N LEU A 827 -5.28 -35.58 1.39
CA LEU A 827 -5.38 -34.40 2.24
C LEU A 827 -5.44 -33.15 1.35
N SER A 828 -6.53 -32.39 1.42
CA SER A 828 -6.79 -31.23 0.55
C SER A 828 -7.56 -30.15 1.32
N GLY A 829 -6.99 -28.94 1.42
CA GLY A 829 -7.67 -27.78 2.06
C GLY A 829 -8.01 -27.92 3.55
N GLY A 830 -7.40 -28.87 4.28
CA GLY A 830 -7.78 -29.23 5.66
C GLY A 830 -8.86 -30.32 5.77
N PHE A 831 -9.29 -30.87 4.63
CA PHE A 831 -10.15 -32.05 4.54
C PHE A 831 -9.35 -33.29 4.15
N ILE A 832 -9.82 -34.46 4.56
CA ILE A 832 -9.42 -35.76 4.00
C ILE A 832 -10.59 -36.22 3.12
N VAL A 833 -10.36 -36.42 1.83
CA VAL A 833 -11.40 -36.64 0.80
C VAL A 833 -11.03 -37.87 -0.03
N ARG A 834 -11.98 -38.63 -0.57
CA ARG A 834 -11.67 -39.70 -1.55
C ARG A 834 -10.84 -39.17 -2.71
N GLU A 835 -9.91 -39.99 -3.21
CA GLU A 835 -9.02 -39.62 -4.31
C GLU A 835 -9.77 -39.24 -5.60
N GLU A 836 -10.87 -39.92 -5.89
CA GLU A 836 -11.78 -39.65 -7.02
C GLU A 836 -12.45 -38.26 -6.96
N ILE A 837 -12.57 -37.67 -5.77
CA ILE A 837 -13.24 -36.37 -5.54
C ILE A 837 -12.21 -35.24 -5.38
N GLY A 838 -11.03 -35.55 -4.83
CA GLY A 838 -9.83 -34.70 -4.82
C GLY A 838 -9.85 -33.45 -3.92
N SER A 839 -11.01 -32.81 -3.70
CA SER A 839 -11.12 -31.61 -2.85
C SER A 839 -12.49 -31.46 -2.18
N GLY A 840 -12.51 -30.69 -1.09
CA GLY A 840 -13.75 -30.34 -0.41
C GLY A 840 -14.69 -29.48 -1.26
N GLU A 841 -14.16 -28.60 -2.11
CA GLU A 841 -14.99 -27.75 -2.99
C GLU A 841 -15.65 -28.59 -4.10
N CYS A 842 -14.94 -29.60 -4.63
CA CYS A 842 -15.54 -30.59 -5.55
C CYS A 842 -16.61 -31.42 -4.86
N TYR A 843 -16.36 -31.90 -3.63
CA TYR A 843 -17.38 -32.61 -2.83
C TYR A 843 -18.64 -31.76 -2.63
N TYR A 844 -18.50 -30.50 -2.19
CA TYR A 844 -19.64 -29.62 -1.96
C TYR A 844 -20.40 -29.28 -3.24
N ARG A 845 -19.70 -29.11 -4.38
CA ARG A 845 -20.36 -28.89 -5.67
C ARG A 845 -21.15 -30.12 -6.10
N ASN A 846 -20.60 -31.32 -5.96
CA ASN A 846 -21.30 -32.57 -6.27
C ASN A 846 -22.53 -32.78 -5.34
N LEU A 847 -22.40 -32.48 -4.05
CA LEU A 847 -23.49 -32.58 -3.07
C LEU A 847 -24.66 -31.62 -3.38
N LEU A 848 -24.35 -30.37 -3.75
CA LEU A 848 -25.36 -29.35 -4.06
C LEU A 848 -25.99 -29.53 -5.45
N MET A 849 -25.22 -30.00 -6.44
CA MET A 849 -25.72 -30.18 -7.81
C MET A 849 -26.37 -31.56 -8.05
N GLY A 850 -26.05 -32.58 -7.24
CA GLY A 850 -26.66 -33.91 -7.35
C GLY A 850 -28.09 -34.02 -6.78
N ASN A 851 -28.58 -32.98 -6.12
CA ASN A 851 -29.92 -32.96 -5.50
C ASN A 851 -30.78 -31.84 -6.11
N GLN A 852 -32.07 -32.09 -6.33
CA GLN A 852 -33.01 -31.09 -6.86
C GLN A 852 -33.32 -29.99 -5.84
N TYR A 853 -33.40 -30.37 -4.57
CA TYR A 853 -33.58 -29.49 -3.42
C TYR A 853 -32.55 -29.83 -2.34
N PHE A 854 -32.09 -28.83 -1.61
CA PHE A 854 -31.10 -28.99 -0.55
C PHE A 854 -31.46 -28.13 0.66
N VAL A 855 -31.33 -28.68 1.87
CA VAL A 855 -31.66 -28.01 3.14
C VAL A 855 -30.43 -27.92 4.01
N LEU A 856 -30.11 -26.72 4.53
CA LEU A 856 -29.01 -26.54 5.48
C LEU A 856 -29.35 -27.21 6.82
N ASP A 857 -28.57 -28.22 7.20
CA ASP A 857 -28.58 -28.83 8.53
C ASP A 857 -27.51 -28.21 9.46
N GLU A 858 -27.41 -28.73 10.69
CA GLU A 858 -26.46 -28.24 11.67
C GLU A 858 -25.02 -28.80 11.52
N SER A 859 -24.72 -29.57 10.49
CA SER A 859 -23.44 -30.28 10.34
C SER A 859 -22.23 -29.32 10.31
N PRO A 860 -21.13 -29.65 11.01
CA PRO A 860 -19.88 -28.90 10.92
C PRO A 860 -19.37 -28.70 9.49
N LEU A 861 -19.60 -29.69 8.60
CA LEU A 861 -19.23 -29.62 7.18
C LEU A 861 -19.90 -28.45 6.44
N LEU A 862 -21.21 -28.23 6.67
CA LEU A 862 -21.96 -27.13 6.06
C LEU A 862 -21.68 -25.77 6.73
N LYS A 863 -20.96 -25.77 7.85
CA LYS A 863 -20.53 -24.55 8.57
C LYS A 863 -19.13 -24.09 8.13
N THR A 864 -18.43 -24.85 7.29
CA THR A 864 -17.07 -24.51 6.80
C THR A 864 -17.04 -23.30 5.86
N ARG A 865 -15.88 -22.63 5.77
CA ARG A 865 -15.66 -21.51 4.84
C ARG A 865 -15.74 -21.95 3.37
N SER A 866 -15.20 -23.14 3.05
CA SER A 866 -15.24 -23.71 1.70
C SER A 866 -16.66 -23.97 1.22
N PHE A 867 -17.53 -24.56 2.06
CA PHE A 867 -18.93 -24.76 1.70
C PHE A 867 -19.66 -23.45 1.39
N ARG A 868 -19.47 -22.40 2.22
CA ARG A 868 -20.04 -21.07 1.98
C ARG A 868 -19.54 -20.44 0.68
N LYS A 869 -18.26 -20.65 0.33
CA LYS A 869 -17.69 -20.23 -0.95
C LYS A 869 -18.36 -20.96 -2.13
N THR A 870 -18.52 -22.28 -2.04
CA THR A 870 -19.19 -23.06 -3.10
C THR A 870 -20.66 -22.66 -3.29
N ILE A 871 -21.42 -22.36 -2.22
CA ILE A 871 -22.76 -21.78 -2.36
C ILE A 871 -22.69 -20.42 -3.08
N SER A 872 -21.80 -19.52 -2.67
CA SER A 872 -21.70 -18.19 -3.30
C SER A 872 -21.35 -18.28 -4.79
N GLU A 873 -20.46 -19.19 -5.18
CA GLU A 873 -20.11 -19.44 -6.58
C GLU A 873 -21.33 -19.90 -7.40
N LEU A 874 -22.08 -20.88 -6.88
CA LEU A 874 -23.25 -21.43 -7.58
C LEU A 874 -24.45 -20.47 -7.59
N GLN A 875 -24.57 -19.58 -6.58
CA GLN A 875 -25.57 -18.51 -6.56
C GLN A 875 -25.25 -17.40 -7.57
N SER A 876 -24.01 -16.90 -7.60
CA SER A 876 -23.57 -15.94 -8.63
C SER A 876 -23.64 -16.55 -10.04
N GLY A 877 -23.38 -17.85 -10.16
CA GLY A 877 -23.56 -18.60 -11.41
C GLY A 877 -25.01 -18.84 -11.82
N LEU A 878 -26.02 -18.59 -10.96
CA LEU A 878 -27.43 -18.97 -11.15
C LEU A 878 -27.67 -20.48 -11.35
N ASP A 879 -26.77 -21.33 -10.84
CA ASP A 879 -26.88 -22.79 -10.88
C ASP A 879 -27.61 -23.35 -9.64
N LEU A 880 -27.49 -22.64 -8.51
CA LEU A 880 -28.15 -22.93 -7.25
C LEU A 880 -28.93 -21.70 -6.78
N LEU A 881 -30.24 -21.84 -6.64
CA LEU A 881 -31.16 -20.78 -6.27
C LEU A 881 -31.58 -20.97 -4.80
N GLN A 882 -31.75 -19.88 -4.06
CA GLN A 882 -32.19 -19.95 -2.66
C GLN A 882 -33.66 -19.56 -2.58
N ILE A 883 -34.52 -20.54 -2.32
CA ILE A 883 -35.98 -20.39 -2.25
C ILE A 883 -36.51 -20.14 -0.82
N GLY A 884 -35.61 -20.03 0.16
CA GLY A 884 -35.95 -19.69 1.54
C GLY A 884 -34.73 -19.68 2.46
N ARG A 885 -34.92 -19.31 3.74
CA ARG A 885 -33.80 -19.05 4.69
C ARG A 885 -32.74 -20.15 4.74
N ASN A 886 -33.15 -21.43 4.78
CA ASN A 886 -32.26 -22.60 4.77
C ASN A 886 -32.47 -23.51 3.53
N HIS A 887 -33.28 -23.09 2.56
CA HIS A 887 -33.76 -23.93 1.45
C HIS A 887 -33.17 -23.48 0.12
N TYR A 888 -32.54 -24.43 -0.59
CA TYR A 888 -31.91 -24.24 -1.88
C TYR A 888 -32.50 -25.21 -2.91
N MET A 889 -32.47 -24.79 -4.17
CA MET A 889 -33.06 -25.48 -5.30
C MET A 889 -32.08 -25.42 -6.48
N ASN A 890 -31.92 -26.53 -7.19
CA ASN A 890 -31.09 -26.60 -8.38
C ASN A 890 -31.80 -25.96 -9.58
N ILE A 891 -31.07 -25.25 -10.46
CA ILE A 891 -31.64 -24.62 -11.67
C ILE A 891 -32.45 -25.61 -12.54
N SER A 892 -32.04 -26.89 -12.59
CA SER A 892 -32.74 -27.96 -13.33
C SER A 892 -34.17 -28.26 -12.85
N VAL A 893 -34.62 -27.68 -11.74
CA VAL A 893 -36.03 -27.71 -11.32
C VAL A 893 -36.85 -26.68 -12.11
N LEU A 894 -36.32 -25.48 -12.36
CA LEU A 894 -36.98 -24.46 -13.18
C LEU A 894 -36.97 -24.83 -14.67
N GLU A 895 -35.87 -25.44 -15.14
CA GLU A 895 -35.74 -25.85 -16.55
C GLU A 895 -36.80 -26.89 -16.94
N LYS A 896 -37.20 -27.76 -16.00
CA LYS A 896 -38.30 -28.74 -16.19
C LYS A 896 -39.69 -28.12 -16.33
N ILE A 897 -39.90 -26.92 -15.80
CA ILE A 897 -41.15 -26.15 -15.95
C ILE A 897 -41.06 -25.08 -17.05
N GLY A 898 -40.07 -25.21 -17.96
CA GLY A 898 -39.91 -24.33 -19.12
C GLY A 898 -39.25 -22.98 -18.82
N ILE A 899 -38.58 -22.85 -17.67
CA ILE A 899 -37.87 -21.63 -17.26
C ILE A 899 -36.37 -21.89 -17.32
N ALA A 900 -35.75 -21.38 -18.39
CA ALA A 900 -34.34 -21.54 -18.65
C ALA A 900 -33.50 -20.57 -17.82
N LYS A 901 -32.23 -20.91 -17.59
CA LYS A 901 -31.25 -20.03 -16.95
C LYS A 901 -31.14 -18.63 -17.61
N SER A 902 -31.44 -18.53 -18.91
CA SER A 902 -31.53 -17.26 -19.65
C SER A 902 -32.67 -16.35 -19.18
N ASP A 903 -33.78 -16.90 -18.70
CA ASP A 903 -34.94 -16.13 -18.23
C ASP A 903 -34.64 -15.41 -16.91
N LEU A 904 -33.82 -16.03 -16.05
CA LEU A 904 -33.31 -15.41 -14.82
C LEU A 904 -32.37 -14.25 -15.13
N ILE A 905 -31.53 -14.41 -16.16
CA ILE A 905 -30.62 -13.37 -16.65
C ILE A 905 -31.40 -12.23 -17.32
N ASP A 906 -32.49 -12.51 -18.03
CA ASP A 906 -33.32 -11.47 -18.63
C ASP A 906 -34.13 -10.70 -17.58
N PHE A 907 -34.68 -11.39 -16.58
CA PHE A 907 -35.26 -10.75 -15.39
C PHE A 907 -34.30 -9.76 -14.74
N GLN A 908 -33.05 -10.18 -14.46
CA GLN A 908 -32.02 -9.30 -13.90
C GLN A 908 -31.76 -8.06 -14.78
N LYS A 909 -31.73 -8.21 -16.12
CA LYS A 909 -31.55 -7.10 -17.06
C LYS A 909 -32.75 -6.16 -17.08
N ILE A 910 -33.98 -6.68 -17.01
CA ILE A 910 -35.20 -5.88 -16.97
C ILE A 910 -35.24 -5.09 -15.66
N VAL A 911 -35.04 -5.73 -14.50
CA VAL A 911 -34.92 -5.04 -13.19
C VAL A 911 -33.84 -3.95 -13.25
N SER A 912 -32.64 -4.26 -13.73
CA SER A 912 -31.53 -3.31 -13.88
C SER A 912 -31.85 -2.11 -14.78
N ARG A 913 -32.76 -2.27 -15.76
CA ARG A 913 -33.25 -1.20 -16.65
C ARG A 913 -34.40 -0.41 -16.03
N SER A 914 -35.41 -1.07 -15.46
CA SER A 914 -36.58 -0.42 -14.83
C SER A 914 -36.18 0.51 -13.69
N PHE A 915 -35.10 0.20 -12.98
CA PHE A 915 -34.54 1.00 -11.90
C PHE A 915 -33.17 1.61 -12.27
N SER A 916 -33.02 2.13 -13.50
CA SER A 916 -31.80 2.85 -13.91
C SER A 916 -31.67 4.22 -13.24
N ASP A 917 -32.81 4.91 -13.10
CA ASP A 917 -32.88 6.33 -12.72
C ASP A 917 -33.27 6.49 -11.23
N GLU A 918 -33.73 5.41 -10.61
CA GLU A 918 -34.09 5.37 -9.19
C GLU A 918 -32.86 5.13 -8.29
N ARG A 919 -32.76 5.90 -7.20
CA ARG A 919 -31.60 5.87 -6.29
C ARG A 919 -31.54 4.60 -5.44
N TYR A 920 -32.71 4.05 -5.10
CA TYR A 920 -32.91 2.82 -4.33
C TYR A 920 -34.18 2.11 -4.80
N PHE A 921 -34.23 0.79 -4.71
CA PHE A 921 -35.41 -0.03 -4.98
C PHE A 921 -35.38 -1.33 -4.18
N THR A 922 -36.51 -2.04 -4.09
CA THR A 922 -36.65 -3.30 -3.32
C THR A 922 -37.43 -4.36 -4.09
N VAL A 923 -37.53 -5.58 -3.53
CA VAL A 923 -38.38 -6.65 -4.06
C VAL A 923 -39.84 -6.20 -4.19
N LYS A 924 -40.36 -5.38 -3.26
CA LYS A 924 -41.69 -4.77 -3.37
C LYS A 924 -41.82 -3.97 -4.68
N ASN A 925 -40.90 -3.04 -4.94
CA ASN A 925 -40.98 -2.19 -6.13
C ASN A 925 -40.82 -2.99 -7.43
N ILE A 926 -40.03 -4.08 -7.40
CA ILE A 926 -39.93 -5.03 -8.51
C ILE A 926 -41.30 -5.66 -8.79
N HIS A 927 -42.01 -6.17 -7.78
CA HIS A 927 -43.36 -6.72 -7.95
C HIS A 927 -44.38 -5.69 -8.46
N GLU A 928 -44.23 -4.41 -8.11
CA GLU A 928 -45.13 -3.33 -8.55
C GLU A 928 -44.88 -2.87 -10.00
N ARG A 929 -43.63 -2.93 -10.48
CA ARG A 929 -43.19 -2.19 -11.69
C ARG A 929 -42.52 -3.04 -12.78
N VAL A 930 -42.21 -4.32 -12.52
CA VAL A 930 -41.52 -5.20 -13.48
C VAL A 930 -42.46 -6.31 -13.98
N PRO A 931 -43.01 -6.23 -15.21
CA PRO A 931 -43.80 -7.31 -15.78
C PRO A 931 -42.88 -8.44 -16.26
N HIS A 932 -42.77 -9.54 -15.51
CA HIS A 932 -41.97 -10.70 -15.92
C HIS A 932 -42.40 -12.04 -15.30
N LYS A 933 -42.43 -13.11 -16.12
CA LYS A 933 -42.85 -14.49 -15.77
C LYS A 933 -42.15 -15.14 -14.57
N ILE A 934 -41.03 -14.58 -14.11
CA ILE A 934 -40.32 -15.06 -12.91
C ILE A 934 -41.06 -14.67 -11.61
N LEU A 935 -41.81 -13.57 -11.60
CA LEU A 935 -42.59 -13.13 -10.44
C LEU A 935 -43.89 -13.95 -10.27
N GLU A 936 -44.39 -14.55 -11.35
CA GLU A 936 -45.56 -15.44 -11.38
C GLU A 936 -45.30 -16.79 -10.65
N LEU A 937 -44.05 -17.06 -10.26
CA LEU A 937 -43.64 -18.30 -9.58
C LEU A 937 -44.01 -18.36 -8.09
N GLY A 938 -44.35 -17.22 -7.47
CA GLY A 938 -44.83 -17.20 -6.08
C GLY A 938 -43.81 -17.62 -5.01
N PHE A 939 -42.49 -17.49 -5.28
CA PHE A 939 -41.46 -17.70 -4.26
C PHE A 939 -41.41 -16.54 -3.25
N ASP A 940 -40.92 -16.83 -2.02
CA ASP A 940 -40.57 -15.85 -0.99
C ASP A 940 -39.59 -14.77 -1.53
N ASP A 941 -39.68 -13.54 -1.02
CA ASP A 941 -38.80 -12.40 -1.36
C ASP A 941 -37.30 -12.75 -1.41
N ILE A 942 -36.84 -13.64 -0.52
CA ILE A 942 -35.46 -14.14 -0.44
C ILE A 942 -34.97 -14.69 -1.80
N PHE A 943 -35.85 -15.26 -2.62
CA PHE A 943 -35.51 -15.73 -3.96
C PHE A 943 -35.17 -14.56 -4.89
N TYR A 944 -36.05 -13.56 -5.00
CA TYR A 944 -35.83 -12.38 -5.83
C TYR A 944 -34.66 -11.53 -5.32
N GLU A 945 -34.48 -11.45 -3.99
CA GLU A 945 -33.29 -10.84 -3.37
C GLU A 945 -32.01 -11.47 -3.92
N ARG A 946 -31.87 -12.79 -3.79
CA ARG A 946 -30.65 -13.53 -4.14
C ARG A 946 -30.39 -13.47 -5.64
N LEU A 947 -31.46 -13.49 -6.43
CA LEU A 947 -31.41 -13.29 -7.87
C LEU A 947 -30.91 -11.87 -8.24
N CYS A 948 -31.35 -10.83 -7.55
CA CYS A 948 -30.84 -9.47 -7.75
C CYS A 948 -29.38 -9.32 -7.29
N ARG A 949 -29.00 -9.90 -6.14
CA ARG A 949 -27.60 -9.90 -5.64
C ARG A 949 -26.59 -10.59 -6.56
N ALA A 950 -27.04 -11.46 -7.46
CA ALA A 950 -26.17 -12.15 -8.41
C ALA A 950 -25.82 -11.31 -9.66
N HIS A 951 -26.47 -10.16 -9.89
CA HIS A 951 -26.21 -9.29 -11.04
C HIS A 951 -25.18 -8.21 -10.71
N GLU A 952 -24.03 -8.21 -11.40
CA GLU A 952 -22.86 -7.35 -11.12
C GLU A 952 -23.17 -5.84 -11.04
N GLY A 953 -24.15 -5.37 -11.82
CA GLY A 953 -24.56 -3.97 -11.86
C GLY A 953 -25.55 -3.52 -10.77
N ILE A 954 -25.91 -4.40 -9.83
CA ILE A 954 -26.83 -4.13 -8.71
C ILE A 954 -26.09 -4.38 -7.38
N ARG A 955 -25.99 -3.34 -6.55
CA ARG A 955 -25.51 -3.44 -5.16
C ARG A 955 -26.70 -3.45 -4.20
N TYR A 956 -26.46 -3.84 -2.95
CA TYR A 956 -27.51 -3.95 -1.92
C TYR A 956 -27.04 -3.51 -0.53
N ILE A 957 -28.01 -3.15 0.31
CA ILE A 957 -27.88 -2.89 1.74
C ILE A 957 -28.84 -3.87 2.45
N PRO A 958 -28.34 -4.81 3.27
CA PRO A 958 -29.21 -5.75 3.97
C PRO A 958 -29.90 -5.09 5.16
N SER A 959 -31.23 -5.22 5.25
CA SER A 959 -32.05 -4.88 6.43
C SER A 959 -32.59 -6.15 7.10
N ALA A 960 -33.39 -5.98 8.17
CA ALA A 960 -34.00 -7.08 8.91
C ALA A 960 -35.24 -7.67 8.19
N THR A 961 -35.92 -6.88 7.35
CA THR A 961 -37.13 -7.29 6.61
C THR A 961 -36.92 -7.42 5.10
N GLY A 962 -35.73 -7.10 4.58
CA GLY A 962 -35.40 -7.24 3.16
C GLY A 962 -34.12 -6.52 2.75
N ASP A 963 -33.66 -6.73 1.52
CA ASP A 963 -32.60 -5.93 0.89
C ASP A 963 -33.12 -4.62 0.27
N ILE A 964 -32.32 -3.57 0.41
CA ILE A 964 -32.44 -2.32 -0.34
C ILE A 964 -31.38 -2.31 -1.44
N PHE A 965 -31.81 -2.36 -2.70
CA PHE A 965 -30.92 -2.33 -3.87
C PHE A 965 -30.58 -0.89 -4.28
N TYR A 966 -29.41 -0.72 -4.91
CA TYR A 966 -28.97 0.55 -5.50
C TYR A 966 -27.95 0.32 -6.62
N ARG A 967 -27.72 1.37 -7.43
CA ARG A 967 -26.69 1.38 -8.48
C ARG A 967 -25.61 2.43 -8.16
N GLY A 968 -24.38 2.17 -8.58
CA GLY A 968 -23.22 3.07 -8.36
C GLY A 968 -21.94 2.34 -7.95
N GLU A 969 -20.81 3.04 -7.98
CA GLU A 969 -19.50 2.47 -7.65
C GLU A 969 -19.20 2.46 -6.15
N HIS A 970 -19.62 3.51 -5.43
CA HIS A 970 -19.37 3.66 -4.00
C HIS A 970 -20.27 2.73 -3.17
N VAL A 971 -19.69 2.11 -2.14
CA VAL A 971 -20.42 1.25 -1.20
C VAL A 971 -21.25 2.13 -0.27
N ARG A 972 -22.58 2.11 -0.46
CA ARG A 972 -23.56 2.73 0.43
C ARG A 972 -23.89 1.81 1.60
N ASN A 973 -24.27 2.39 2.72
CA ASN A 973 -24.72 1.68 3.92
C ASN A 973 -26.09 2.19 4.40
N LEU A 974 -26.70 1.52 5.38
CA LEU A 974 -28.05 1.86 5.86
C LEU A 974 -28.19 3.30 6.42
N THR A 975 -27.09 3.93 6.84
CA THR A 975 -27.09 5.37 7.20
C THR A 975 -27.12 6.29 5.97
N ASP A 976 -26.54 5.89 4.83
CA ASP A 976 -26.68 6.63 3.56
C ASP A 976 -28.10 6.58 3.04
N PHE A 977 -28.73 5.39 3.09
CA PHE A 977 -30.13 5.22 2.74
C PHE A 977 -31.04 6.09 3.61
N VAL A 978 -30.90 5.99 4.95
CA VAL A 978 -31.66 6.84 5.88
C VAL A 978 -31.46 8.33 5.58
N ARG A 979 -30.22 8.81 5.40
CA ARG A 979 -29.96 10.22 5.01
C ARG A 979 -30.72 10.61 3.75
N ASP A 980 -30.63 9.77 2.72
CA ASP A 980 -31.17 10.07 1.39
C ASP A 980 -32.71 9.99 1.34
N CYS A 981 -33.36 9.51 2.40
CA CYS A 981 -34.81 9.53 2.60
C CYS A 981 -35.29 10.66 3.55
N ILE A 982 -34.40 11.42 4.20
CA ILE A 982 -34.79 12.54 5.06
C ILE A 982 -35.19 13.74 4.19
N ILE A 983 -36.41 14.21 4.39
CA ILE A 983 -36.88 15.54 3.98
C ILE A 983 -36.76 16.47 5.19
N ASP A 984 -36.31 17.69 4.96
CA ASP A 984 -36.09 18.66 6.03
C ASP A 984 -37.41 19.04 6.74
N GLY A 985 -37.37 19.12 8.07
CA GLY A 985 -38.55 19.36 8.91
C GLY A 985 -39.47 18.16 9.14
N MET A 986 -39.22 16.99 8.53
CA MET A 986 -40.04 15.79 8.74
C MET A 986 -39.82 15.16 10.13
N SER A 987 -40.81 14.43 10.64
CA SER A 987 -40.67 13.59 11.83
C SER A 987 -40.06 12.22 11.54
N VAL A 988 -39.50 11.58 12.57
CA VAL A 988 -39.03 10.20 12.50
C VAL A 988 -40.16 9.23 12.13
N ASP A 989 -41.40 9.48 12.56
CA ASP A 989 -42.52 8.57 12.29
C ASP A 989 -43.06 8.71 10.86
N GLU A 990 -43.02 9.92 10.29
CA GLU A 990 -43.22 10.14 8.85
C GLU A 990 -42.13 9.43 8.03
N LEU A 991 -40.86 9.52 8.45
CA LEU A 991 -39.74 8.83 7.77
C LEU A 991 -39.90 7.30 7.81
N LEU A 992 -40.25 6.74 8.96
CA LEU A 992 -40.50 5.29 9.12
C LEU A 992 -41.71 4.84 8.31
N SER A 993 -42.77 5.65 8.26
CA SER A 993 -43.97 5.39 7.46
C SER A 993 -43.63 5.42 5.96
N PHE A 994 -42.92 6.45 5.50
CA PHE A 994 -42.44 6.58 4.11
C PHE A 994 -41.57 5.39 3.69
N VAL A 995 -40.57 5.01 4.49
CA VAL A 995 -39.69 3.87 4.15
C VAL A 995 -40.46 2.54 4.13
N THR A 996 -41.46 2.37 4.99
CA THR A 996 -42.33 1.19 4.99
C THR A 996 -43.29 1.20 3.78
N GLN A 997 -43.82 2.37 3.41
CA GLN A 997 -44.77 2.52 2.29
C GLN A 997 -44.09 2.42 0.93
N GLU A 998 -42.99 3.12 0.68
CA GLU A 998 -42.28 3.05 -0.61
C GLU A 998 -41.51 1.74 -0.77
N PHE A 999 -40.71 1.35 0.23
CA PHE A 999 -39.73 0.27 0.08
C PHE A 999 -40.15 -1.05 0.76
N GLY A 1000 -41.24 -1.09 1.53
CA GLY A 1000 -41.63 -2.28 2.30
C GLY A 1000 -40.66 -2.64 3.44
N ILE A 1001 -39.69 -1.78 3.75
CA ILE A 1001 -38.66 -2.05 4.75
C ILE A 1001 -39.09 -1.49 6.11
N SER A 1002 -39.13 -2.34 7.14
CA SER A 1002 -39.30 -1.88 8.51
C SER A 1002 -37.94 -1.53 9.12
N LEU A 1003 -37.83 -0.36 9.74
CA LEU A 1003 -36.65 0.08 10.47
C LEU A 1003 -36.95 0.26 11.96
N ASP A 1004 -35.98 -0.08 12.80
CA ASP A 1004 -36.04 0.12 14.25
C ASP A 1004 -35.99 1.63 14.57
N PRO A 1005 -36.96 2.22 15.30
CA PRO A 1005 -37.01 3.66 15.53
C PRO A 1005 -35.77 4.22 16.26
N ASN A 1006 -35.26 3.49 17.26
CA ASN A 1006 -34.14 3.94 18.08
C ASN A 1006 -32.84 3.91 17.26
N LYS A 1007 -32.59 2.82 16.52
CA LYS A 1007 -31.45 2.71 15.60
C LYS A 1007 -31.56 3.69 14.42
N THR A 1008 -32.77 4.11 14.06
CA THR A 1008 -32.99 5.14 13.04
C THR A 1008 -32.62 6.54 13.58
N ILE A 1009 -32.98 6.87 14.82
CA ILE A 1009 -32.53 8.11 15.50
C ILE A 1009 -31.01 8.15 15.67
N GLU A 1010 -30.38 7.03 16.04
CA GLU A 1010 -28.91 6.91 16.06
C GLU A 1010 -28.30 7.20 14.68
N LYS A 1011 -28.91 6.68 13.60
CA LYS A 1011 -28.46 6.89 12.22
C LYS A 1011 -28.64 8.34 11.76
N ILE A 1012 -29.77 8.97 12.05
CA ILE A 1012 -30.04 10.38 11.74
C ILE A 1012 -28.94 11.27 12.33
N ARG A 1013 -28.57 11.06 13.60
CA ARG A 1013 -27.46 11.79 14.26
C ARG A 1013 -26.10 11.55 13.59
N MET A 1014 -25.91 10.46 12.84
CA MET A 1014 -24.72 10.17 12.04
C MET A 1014 -24.76 10.75 10.61
N THR A 1015 -25.89 11.29 10.13
CA THR A 1015 -25.96 11.90 8.79
C THR A 1015 -25.48 13.35 8.76
N GLY A 1016 -25.36 13.98 9.94
CA GLY A 1016 -25.20 15.43 10.10
C GLY A 1016 -26.51 16.17 10.40
N ALA A 1017 -27.67 15.51 10.31
CA ALA A 1017 -28.95 16.08 10.69
C ALA A 1017 -29.13 16.18 12.22
N HIS A 1018 -29.79 17.24 12.64
CA HIS A 1018 -30.22 17.49 14.01
C HIS A 1018 -31.60 16.87 14.24
N TYR A 1019 -31.83 16.35 15.45
CA TYR A 1019 -33.10 15.71 15.84
C TYR A 1019 -33.63 16.37 17.12
N VAL A 1020 -34.86 16.87 17.08
CA VAL A 1020 -35.58 17.48 18.21
C VAL A 1020 -36.37 16.37 18.93
N PRO A 1021 -36.04 15.99 20.18
CA PRO A 1021 -36.74 14.91 20.88
C PRO A 1021 -38.23 15.16 21.11
N GLU A 1022 -38.61 16.42 21.37
CA GLU A 1022 -39.93 16.83 21.84
C GLU A 1022 -40.98 16.78 20.72
N THR A 1023 -40.61 17.20 19.51
CA THR A 1023 -41.44 17.15 18.30
C THR A 1023 -41.13 15.95 17.40
N ARG A 1024 -40.09 15.16 17.75
CA ARG A 1024 -39.53 14.04 16.97
C ARG A 1024 -39.08 14.42 15.55
N ARG A 1025 -38.84 15.71 15.29
CA ARG A 1025 -38.48 16.27 13.98
C ARG A 1025 -36.98 16.25 13.68
N ILE A 1026 -36.68 16.27 12.38
CA ILE A 1026 -35.34 16.17 11.79
C ILE A 1026 -35.06 17.43 10.97
N HIS A 1027 -33.90 18.05 11.16
CA HIS A 1027 -33.49 19.30 10.50
C HIS A 1027 -32.02 19.25 10.06
N PHE A 1028 -31.70 19.76 8.88
CA PHE A 1028 -30.33 19.92 8.40
C PHE A 1028 -29.74 21.29 8.73
N ASP A 1029 -30.54 22.37 8.77
CA ASP A 1029 -30.06 23.67 9.28
C ASP A 1029 -30.12 23.72 10.81
N LYS A 1030 -29.17 24.46 11.39
CA LYS A 1030 -29.09 24.68 12.84
C LYS A 1030 -30.07 25.73 13.34
N ARG A 1031 -30.45 26.69 12.50
CA ARG A 1031 -31.40 27.75 12.85
C ARG A 1031 -32.79 27.16 13.05
N ASP A 1032 -33.29 26.42 12.06
CA ASP A 1032 -34.63 25.80 12.13
C ASP A 1032 -34.71 24.76 13.26
N PHE A 1033 -33.61 24.04 13.53
CA PHE A 1033 -33.45 23.21 14.72
C PHE A 1033 -33.58 24.01 16.03
N PHE A 1034 -32.82 25.10 16.20
CA PHE A 1034 -32.87 25.91 17.41
C PHE A 1034 -34.19 26.66 17.57
N GLU A 1035 -34.78 27.19 16.50
CA GLU A 1035 -36.08 27.86 16.54
C GLU A 1035 -37.17 26.88 17.00
N GLN A 1036 -37.22 25.65 16.48
CA GLN A 1036 -38.18 24.65 16.98
C GLN A 1036 -37.86 24.13 18.39
N LEU A 1037 -36.59 24.04 18.78
CA LEU A 1037 -36.18 23.64 20.14
C LEU A 1037 -36.59 24.69 21.19
N TYR A 1038 -36.51 25.98 20.87
CA TYR A 1038 -36.87 27.08 21.78
C TYR A 1038 -38.32 27.55 21.67
N ALA A 1039 -39.01 27.32 20.54
CA ALA A 1039 -40.44 27.64 20.39
C ALA A 1039 -41.35 26.82 21.34
N GLY A 1040 -40.87 25.69 21.86
CA GLY A 1040 -41.55 24.92 22.92
C GLY A 1040 -41.41 25.51 24.33
N VAL A 1041 -40.60 26.56 24.52
CA VAL A 1041 -40.33 27.18 25.82
C VAL A 1041 -41.10 28.49 25.95
N GLU A 1042 -42.39 28.40 26.30
CA GLU A 1042 -43.08 29.55 26.89
C GLU A 1042 -42.36 29.95 28.18
N ILE A 1043 -41.89 31.20 28.23
CA ILE A 1043 -41.22 31.76 29.42
C ILE A 1043 -42.28 31.99 30.51
N LYS A 1044 -42.11 31.33 31.65
CA LYS A 1044 -42.83 31.54 32.91
C LYS A 1044 -41.85 31.67 34.07
#